data_AF-A0A953DP69-F1
#
_entry.id   AF-A0A953DP69-F1
#
_cell.length_a   1.000
_cell.length_b   1.000
_cell.length_c   1.000
_cell.angle_alpha   90.00
_cell.angle_beta   90.00
_cell.angle_gamma   90.00
#
_symmetry.space_group_name_H-M   'P 1'
#
loop_
_entity.id
_entity.type
_entity.pdbx_description
1 polymer ?
#
loop_
_entity_poly.entity_id
_entity_poly.type
_entity_poly.pdbx_seq_one_letter_code
_entity_poly.pdbx_strand_id
1 'polypeptide(L)'
;MHQPYRLAIDVGTNSLGWCVLDLKKTDESDGQGQPRFEPVGIRRLGVRIFPDGRDPQSGASLAASRREPRAARRRRDRYLDRRRKLMNALVRHGLMPADAAARKALLKLRLPPESACGKPITEDQVPYALRARALHEALPPCHLGRALFHLNQRRGFKSNRRTDKTADETAEKERQATKQGIDELERRIREAGCETLGEYLWLRLRDRQPVRARPHAVGSRNEYDFYPSRAMVEREFDLIWQRQTQWNTALTDAARKEIRDKIIFWQRPLKPVDPGNCTFIPTEKRAPLALPLAQEFRILQELANLEMESRVDPGLRRRLTLAQRDALLHALRTAEIAGRRKGAVTRSRNSKKEIKFDQIRALLGLDDTWAFNLEDERRTGLKWDEVGVPLSDPRCFGPRWWTEFDDDARQRIVECLLAAEDEDELLAALQREWNVTSEQARQIAAVRLPDGYGRLGATALGKIVAVMRTEADPDAPGCPIRYDEAVKLAGFAHHSDFRTGEVLDSLPYYGGILSRYMLPVTAAGAAEIERRHGRIANPTVHVGLNQLRKLVNALVGRYGPPSEIVVELARDLKMNAKQREELKEQQAENRKANERRRAVLEALEREHGLVLDTPDAMLRLRLWEELGESVVDRKCVYTGRQISARMLFSDEVDIDHILPFKRSLDDSPANLTVSLRAANRFKGNRTPYEAFSQSPTVAGLQCDWDGIWKRSQDLPRNKRWRFRADALDLVKDKAKRALLRERGELPDDVLREIDNGSAFIARQLVDTAYLARVTRQYLARICALGPDRVRVIPGGLTGLLRRKWGLNRLLYGNRPDPEEQTEGASGLAKRRDDHRHHALDAVVIGVTTPALLKRVSDAADQETRDRLIEKLPFPWEGFRDEVDSWMRRLAEGRRIAVSYKPDHGVQGKLHEETAYGPVRNDPGKSEGHNLVYRKPVRDLTFNDIDRIRDPLWRNALSQATAGLRFDESLLDAAKGRLAQARRSGDAVAVSRARAEVARLKGLKKETHKRAAKELRLVLEEFGRANRVRRLRLLKTDSSAVWFGNHDRGGFYKAVTAADNHRAEVFRRVDGSFGGEIVTVLDANRPGFLPRWREENPGAVLYDCFFKNDLVRLLVDGRERTMRVVSIWEKRLQLAGHTEANLSERYRLGELKWTFADYRKFGELRLRKLSVGLLGDVHDPGPPSA
;
A
#
# COMPACT_ATOMS: atom_id res chain seq x y z
N MET A 1 50.35 1.51 1.75
CA MET A 1 49.25 0.83 1.03
C MET A 1 48.24 0.35 2.05
N HIS A 2 46.94 0.59 1.84
CA HIS A 2 45.91 0.04 2.71
C HIS A 2 45.88 -1.49 2.57
N GLN A 3 45.80 -2.22 3.70
CA GLN A 3 45.67 -3.68 3.69
C GLN A 3 44.36 -4.07 2.97
N PRO A 4 44.43 -4.92 1.92
CA PRO A 4 43.27 -5.26 1.10
C PRO A 4 42.18 -5.90 1.96
N TYR A 5 40.93 -5.59 1.65
CA TYR A 5 39.80 -6.05 2.44
C TYR A 5 38.56 -6.31 1.58
N ARG A 6 37.70 -7.20 2.07
CA ARG A 6 36.39 -7.50 1.50
C ARG A 6 35.31 -6.90 2.37
N LEU A 7 34.40 -6.15 1.74
CA LEU A 7 33.21 -5.62 2.40
C LEU A 7 32.01 -6.53 2.11
N ALA A 8 31.44 -7.13 3.15
CA ALA A 8 30.23 -7.93 3.08
C ALA A 8 29.05 -7.19 3.70
N ILE A 9 27.89 -7.20 3.03
CA ILE A 9 26.70 -6.46 3.48
C ILE A 9 25.43 -7.32 3.35
N ASP A 10 24.75 -7.54 4.49
CA ASP A 10 23.36 -7.99 4.57
C ASP A 10 22.45 -6.76 4.43
N VAL A 11 21.69 -6.70 3.33
CA VAL A 11 20.86 -5.55 3.00
C VAL A 11 19.39 -5.87 3.25
N GLY A 12 18.85 -5.33 4.35
CA GLY A 12 17.43 -5.40 4.70
C GLY A 12 16.65 -4.13 4.35
N THR A 13 15.32 -4.18 4.54
CA THR A 13 14.42 -3.02 4.34
C THR A 13 14.57 -1.96 5.43
N ASN A 14 15.01 -2.35 6.63
CA ASN A 14 15.17 -1.52 7.82
C ASN A 14 16.49 -1.75 8.57
N SER A 15 17.40 -2.53 7.98
CA SER A 15 18.69 -2.89 8.58
C SER A 15 19.79 -3.04 7.52
N LEU A 16 21.02 -2.76 7.93
CA LEU A 16 22.24 -3.10 7.21
C LEU A 16 23.18 -3.81 8.19
N GLY A 17 23.36 -5.11 8.02
CA GLY A 17 24.45 -5.85 8.63
C GLY A 17 25.70 -5.71 7.77
N TRP A 18 26.86 -5.49 8.36
CA TRP A 18 28.10 -5.34 7.59
C TRP A 18 29.29 -5.97 8.29
N CYS A 19 30.23 -6.46 7.49
CA CYS A 19 31.49 -7.05 7.94
C CYS A 19 32.64 -6.63 7.00
N VAL A 20 33.78 -6.30 7.59
CA VAL A 20 35.04 -6.03 6.90
C VAL A 20 35.99 -7.18 7.21
N LEU A 21 36.33 -7.93 6.17
CA LEU A 21 37.22 -9.08 6.25
C LEU A 21 38.60 -8.72 5.70
N ASP A 22 39.64 -9.07 6.44
CA ASP A 22 41.02 -8.95 5.96
C ASP A 22 41.27 -9.98 4.85
N LEU A 23 41.92 -9.54 3.78
CA LEU A 23 42.25 -10.39 2.65
C LEU A 23 43.74 -10.69 2.58
N LYS A 24 44.08 -11.93 2.26
CA LYS A 24 45.42 -12.35 1.84
C LYS A 24 45.39 -12.67 0.35
N LYS A 25 46.42 -12.22 -0.37
CA LYS A 25 46.62 -12.56 -1.78
C LYS A 25 47.07 -14.02 -1.87
N THR A 26 46.45 -14.81 -2.74
CA THR A 26 46.88 -16.17 -3.06
C THR A 26 47.86 -16.17 -4.22
N ASP A 27 48.63 -17.25 -4.38
CA ASP A 27 49.59 -17.40 -5.49
C ASP A 27 48.91 -17.63 -6.85
N GLU A 28 47.63 -18.00 -6.85
CA GLU A 28 46.82 -18.19 -8.05
C GLU A 28 46.21 -16.87 -8.57
N SER A 29 46.12 -16.72 -9.89
CA SER A 29 45.26 -15.74 -10.56
C SER A 29 43.93 -16.36 -10.94
N ASP A 30 42.88 -15.56 -11.08
CA ASP A 30 41.63 -16.05 -11.68
C ASP A 30 41.75 -16.26 -13.20
N GLY A 31 40.73 -16.87 -13.81
CA GLY A 31 40.68 -17.13 -15.25
C GLY A 31 40.65 -15.88 -16.15
N GLN A 32 40.80 -14.68 -15.59
CA GLN A 32 40.94 -13.41 -16.29
C GLN A 32 42.29 -12.72 -15.97
N GLY A 33 43.23 -13.42 -15.33
CA GLY A 33 44.57 -12.94 -15.02
C GLY A 33 44.66 -12.01 -13.81
N GLN A 34 43.61 -11.87 -13.00
CA GLN A 34 43.62 -11.01 -11.82
C GLN A 34 44.00 -11.75 -10.54
N PRO A 35 44.65 -11.08 -9.57
CA PRO A 35 45.04 -11.69 -8.30
C PRO A 35 43.82 -12.19 -7.52
N ARG A 36 43.89 -13.42 -7.03
CA ARG A 36 42.86 -14.02 -6.18
C ARG A 36 43.14 -13.72 -4.70
N PHE A 37 42.07 -13.52 -3.94
CA PHE A 37 42.14 -13.18 -2.52
C PHE A 37 41.24 -14.09 -1.68
N GLU A 38 41.73 -14.44 -0.49
CA GLU A 38 41.01 -15.23 0.51
C GLU A 38 40.85 -14.46 1.82
N PRO A 39 39.69 -14.58 2.51
CA PRO A 39 39.48 -13.97 3.80
C PRO A 39 40.25 -14.72 4.89
N VAL A 40 40.98 -13.98 5.73
CA VAL A 40 41.85 -14.57 6.78
C VAL A 40 41.50 -14.11 8.20
N GLY A 41 40.58 -13.17 8.34
CA GLY A 41 40.17 -12.64 9.65
C GLY A 41 39.10 -11.55 9.55
N ILE A 42 38.51 -11.20 10.69
CA ILE A 42 37.48 -10.17 10.81
C ILE A 42 38.09 -8.90 11.40
N ARG A 43 38.29 -7.89 10.54
CA ARG A 43 38.75 -6.56 10.97
C ARG A 43 37.70 -5.84 11.79
N ARG A 44 36.44 -5.85 11.35
CA ARG A 44 35.31 -5.19 12.03
C ARG A 44 33.95 -5.66 11.52
N LEU A 45 32.93 -5.67 12.37
CA LEU A 45 31.53 -5.82 11.95
C LEU A 45 30.59 -4.91 12.72
N GLY A 46 29.39 -4.71 12.20
CA GLY A 46 28.38 -3.88 12.84
C GLY A 46 26.98 -4.00 12.26
N VAL A 47 26.05 -3.28 12.87
CA VAL A 47 24.65 -3.23 12.45
C VAL A 47 24.17 -1.79 12.45
N ARG A 48 23.52 -1.39 11.35
CA ARG A 48 22.83 -0.11 11.23
C ARG A 48 21.33 -0.35 11.06
N ILE A 49 20.52 0.17 11.97
CA ILE A 49 19.05 0.10 11.94
C ILE A 49 18.46 1.47 11.61
N PHE A 50 17.43 1.49 10.77
CA PHE A 50 16.75 2.71 10.32
C PHE A 50 15.25 2.44 10.09
N PRO A 51 14.39 3.48 10.13
CA PRO A 51 12.97 3.31 9.88
C PRO A 51 12.70 2.89 8.44
N ASP A 52 11.70 2.02 8.25
CA ASP A 52 11.14 1.74 6.93
C ASP A 52 10.45 3.01 6.37
N GLY A 53 10.44 3.17 5.06
CA GLY A 53 9.69 4.22 4.36
C GLY A 53 8.16 4.01 4.38
N ARG A 54 7.68 3.08 5.20
CA ARG A 54 6.30 2.60 5.30
C ARG A 54 5.84 2.55 6.76
N ASP A 55 4.54 2.67 6.94
CA ASP A 55 3.92 2.54 8.25
C ASP A 55 3.91 1.07 8.72
N PRO A 56 4.42 0.74 9.93
CA PRO A 56 4.55 -0.65 10.39
C PRO A 56 3.21 -1.38 10.61
N GLN A 57 2.11 -0.66 10.83
CA GLN A 57 0.82 -1.25 11.16
C GLN A 57 -0.04 -1.50 9.91
N SER A 58 -0.03 -0.56 8.97
CA SER A 58 -0.81 -0.62 7.73
C SER A 58 0.00 -1.13 6.52
N GLY A 59 1.33 -1.13 6.58
CA GLY A 59 2.21 -1.45 5.45
C GLY A 59 2.17 -0.43 4.31
N ALA A 60 1.39 0.66 4.49
CA ALA A 60 1.22 1.71 3.51
C ALA A 60 2.47 2.60 3.43
N SER A 61 2.74 3.17 2.26
CA SER A 61 3.83 4.14 2.11
C SER A 61 3.54 5.41 2.92
N LEU A 62 4.52 5.89 3.69
CA LEU A 62 4.43 7.18 4.38
C LEU A 62 4.20 8.34 3.38
N ALA A 63 4.65 8.18 2.13
CA ALA A 63 4.40 9.14 1.06
C ALA A 63 2.92 9.16 0.61
N ALA A 64 2.23 8.02 0.65
CA ALA A 64 0.79 7.94 0.37
C ALA A 64 -0.01 8.68 1.46
N SER A 65 0.32 8.44 2.73
CA SER A 65 -0.27 9.14 3.89
C SER A 65 -0.08 10.66 3.83
N ARG A 66 0.94 11.16 3.12
CA ARG A 66 1.13 12.61 2.85
C ARG A 66 0.39 13.12 1.60
N ARG A 67 0.12 12.25 0.62
CA ARG A 67 -0.49 12.60 -0.68
C ARG A 67 -1.97 12.97 -0.52
N GLU A 68 -2.71 12.20 0.25
CA GLU A 68 -4.15 12.41 0.46
C GLU A 68 -4.47 13.73 1.19
N PRO A 69 -3.85 14.07 2.34
CA PRO A 69 -4.07 15.37 2.99
C PRO A 69 -3.64 16.55 2.12
N ARG A 70 -2.59 16.39 1.30
CA ARG A 70 -2.16 17.42 0.34
C ARG A 70 -3.22 17.66 -0.73
N ALA A 71 -3.81 16.59 -1.27
CA ALA A 71 -4.92 16.71 -2.22
C ALA A 71 -6.14 17.37 -1.57
N ALA A 72 -6.48 17.00 -0.33
CA ALA A 72 -7.58 17.61 0.43
C ALA A 72 -7.35 19.12 0.68
N ARG A 73 -6.14 19.53 1.09
CA ARG A 73 -5.77 20.95 1.23
C ARG A 73 -5.92 21.72 -0.08
N ARG A 74 -5.34 21.20 -1.17
CA ARG A 74 -5.48 21.82 -2.50
C ARG A 74 -6.94 21.94 -2.95
N ARG A 75 -7.77 20.92 -2.70
CA ARG A 75 -9.21 20.99 -2.99
C ARG A 75 -9.89 22.09 -2.17
N ARG A 76 -9.58 22.20 -0.88
CA ARG A 76 -10.09 23.26 0.02
C ARG A 76 -9.67 24.65 -0.45
N ASP A 77 -8.39 24.87 -0.67
CA ASP A 77 -7.84 26.18 -1.02
C ASP A 77 -8.37 26.67 -2.38
N ARG A 78 -8.44 25.77 -3.37
CA ARG A 78 -9.07 26.05 -4.67
C ARG A 78 -10.55 26.35 -4.55
N TYR A 79 -11.26 25.67 -3.64
CA TYR A 79 -12.68 25.96 -3.38
C TYR A 79 -12.88 27.34 -2.74
N LEU A 80 -12.03 27.71 -1.76
CA LEU A 80 -12.07 29.02 -1.11
C LEU A 80 -11.71 30.15 -2.09
N ASP A 81 -10.64 29.98 -2.88
CA ASP A 81 -10.25 30.96 -3.92
C ASP A 81 -11.36 31.15 -4.96
N ARG A 82 -11.97 30.05 -5.42
CA ARG A 82 -13.10 30.10 -6.34
C ARG A 82 -14.31 30.82 -5.74
N ARG A 83 -14.68 30.54 -4.48
CA ARG A 83 -15.75 31.28 -3.77
C ARG A 83 -15.48 32.77 -3.70
N ARG A 84 -14.24 33.16 -3.39
CA ARG A 84 -13.83 34.57 -3.31
C ARG A 84 -13.95 35.24 -4.68
N LYS A 85 -13.36 34.66 -5.72
CA LYS A 85 -13.44 35.16 -7.10
C LYS A 85 -14.89 35.28 -7.58
N LEU A 86 -15.70 34.26 -7.31
CA LEU A 86 -17.11 34.26 -7.66
C LEU A 86 -17.88 35.36 -6.94
N MET A 87 -17.66 35.54 -5.64
CA MET A 87 -18.31 36.63 -4.90
C MET A 87 -17.95 38.00 -5.48
N ASN A 88 -16.67 38.23 -5.78
CA ASN A 88 -16.22 39.49 -6.39
C ASN A 88 -16.80 39.71 -7.80
N ALA A 89 -16.96 38.66 -8.60
CA ALA A 89 -17.61 38.74 -9.90
C ALA A 89 -19.11 39.03 -9.76
N LEU A 90 -19.82 38.35 -8.86
CA LEU A 90 -21.24 38.61 -8.60
C LEU A 90 -21.48 40.04 -8.11
N VAL A 91 -20.58 40.60 -7.28
CA VAL A 91 -20.67 42.01 -6.84
C VAL A 91 -20.45 42.98 -8.00
N ARG A 92 -19.40 42.77 -8.81
CA ARG A 92 -19.11 43.63 -9.97
C ARG A 92 -20.25 43.67 -10.97
N HIS A 93 -20.92 42.54 -11.20
CA HIS A 93 -22.05 42.43 -12.12
C HIS A 93 -23.40 42.68 -11.44
N GLY A 94 -23.46 43.31 -10.27
CA GLY A 94 -24.73 43.70 -9.62
C GLY A 94 -25.62 42.53 -9.13
N LEU A 95 -25.13 41.29 -9.15
CA LEU A 95 -25.84 40.10 -8.68
C LEU A 95 -25.67 39.86 -7.17
N MET A 96 -24.83 40.64 -6.50
CA MET A 96 -24.64 40.66 -5.06
C MET A 96 -24.39 42.09 -4.58
N PRO A 97 -24.85 42.48 -3.37
CA PRO A 97 -24.57 43.80 -2.81
C PRO A 97 -23.06 44.03 -2.63
N ALA A 98 -22.58 45.26 -2.89
CA ALA A 98 -21.20 45.66 -2.60
C ALA A 98 -20.91 45.78 -1.10
N ASP A 99 -21.91 46.16 -0.31
CA ASP A 99 -21.82 46.22 1.14
C ASP A 99 -21.75 44.80 1.78
N ALA A 100 -20.81 44.64 2.71
CA ALA A 100 -20.60 43.38 3.41
C ALA A 100 -21.71 43.07 4.41
N ALA A 101 -22.32 44.07 5.04
CA ALA A 101 -23.40 43.87 6.00
C ALA A 101 -24.69 43.41 5.30
N ALA A 102 -25.03 44.01 4.15
CA ALA A 102 -26.12 43.61 3.27
C ALA A 102 -25.94 42.17 2.77
N ARG A 103 -24.74 41.79 2.31
CA ARG A 103 -24.44 40.38 1.97
C ARG A 103 -24.59 39.44 3.17
N LYS A 104 -24.24 39.87 4.37
CA LYS A 104 -24.41 39.09 5.61
C LYS A 104 -25.87 39.01 6.03
N ALA A 105 -26.70 40.00 5.75
CA ALA A 105 -28.14 39.96 5.95
C ALA A 105 -28.80 38.91 5.03
N LEU A 106 -28.32 38.76 3.79
CA LEU A 106 -28.73 37.66 2.91
C LEU A 106 -28.37 36.26 3.46
N LEU A 107 -27.45 36.16 4.44
CA LEU A 107 -27.17 34.92 5.17
C LEU A 107 -28.09 34.71 6.38
N LYS A 108 -28.78 35.75 6.89
CA LYS A 108 -29.82 35.59 7.92
C LYS A 108 -31.12 34.97 7.36
N LEU A 109 -31.25 34.95 6.03
CA LEU A 109 -32.15 34.05 5.29
C LEU A 109 -31.66 32.59 5.26
N ARG A 110 -30.63 32.21 6.02
CA ARG A 110 -30.17 30.83 6.15
C ARG A 110 -30.54 30.34 7.54
N LEU A 111 -31.26 29.21 7.61
CA LEU A 111 -31.64 28.48 8.82
C LEU A 111 -30.67 28.74 10.01
N PRO A 112 -31.14 29.35 11.11
CA PRO A 112 -30.45 29.24 12.40
C PRO A 112 -30.40 27.76 12.82
N PRO A 113 -29.37 27.32 13.56
CA PRO A 113 -29.36 26.00 14.21
C PRO A 113 -30.51 25.80 15.22
N GLU A 114 -31.17 26.89 15.61
CA GLU A 114 -32.18 27.00 16.66
C GLU A 114 -33.59 27.14 16.08
N SER A 115 -33.93 26.33 15.08
CA SER A 115 -35.33 26.13 14.68
C SER A 115 -36.13 25.33 15.73
N ALA A 116 -35.91 25.64 17.01
CA ALA A 116 -36.73 25.24 18.16
C ALA A 116 -37.91 26.22 18.37
N CYS A 117 -38.09 27.22 17.51
CA CYS A 117 -39.12 28.25 17.66
C CYS A 117 -40.06 28.35 16.45
N GLY A 118 -40.64 27.24 15.98
CA GLY A 118 -41.92 27.20 15.24
C GLY A 118 -42.15 28.08 13.99
N LYS A 119 -41.18 28.88 13.51
CA LYS A 119 -41.36 29.79 12.37
C LYS A 119 -41.19 29.04 11.03
N PRO A 120 -42.12 29.19 10.07
CA PRO A 120 -42.03 28.55 8.77
C PRO A 120 -40.82 29.06 7.97
N ILE A 121 -40.12 28.13 7.31
CA ILE A 121 -39.02 28.42 6.38
C ILE A 121 -39.62 28.95 5.08
N THR A 122 -39.15 30.09 4.57
CA THR A 122 -39.61 30.60 3.26
C THR A 122 -38.73 30.08 2.13
N GLU A 123 -39.28 29.97 0.91
CA GLU A 123 -38.52 29.45 -0.25
C GLU A 123 -37.29 30.29 -0.60
N ASP A 124 -37.34 31.61 -0.38
CA ASP A 124 -36.21 32.53 -0.56
C ASP A 124 -35.00 32.19 0.34
N GLN A 125 -35.22 31.42 1.41
CA GLN A 125 -34.17 30.98 2.31
C GLN A 125 -33.40 29.76 1.78
N VAL A 126 -33.93 29.08 0.76
CA VAL A 126 -33.46 27.77 0.29
C VAL A 126 -32.84 27.89 -1.10
N PRO A 127 -31.51 27.71 -1.26
CA PRO A 127 -30.85 27.83 -2.56
C PRO A 127 -31.35 26.86 -3.64
N TYR A 128 -31.91 25.71 -3.26
CA TYR A 128 -32.52 24.78 -4.21
C TYR A 128 -33.83 25.32 -4.78
N ALA A 129 -34.67 25.95 -3.94
CA ALA A 129 -35.90 26.60 -4.39
C ALA A 129 -35.60 27.78 -5.33
N LEU A 130 -34.60 28.62 -4.98
CA LEU A 130 -34.15 29.70 -5.86
C LEU A 130 -33.66 29.18 -7.22
N ARG A 131 -32.94 28.05 -7.27
CA ARG A 131 -32.50 27.45 -8.53
C ARG A 131 -33.66 26.96 -9.39
N ALA A 132 -34.71 26.40 -8.76
CA ALA A 132 -35.90 25.94 -9.46
C ALA A 132 -36.75 27.12 -9.99
N ARG A 133 -37.02 28.11 -9.13
CA ARG A 133 -37.81 29.31 -9.49
C ARG A 133 -37.17 30.14 -10.58
N ALA A 134 -35.83 30.21 -10.63
CA ALA A 134 -35.10 30.94 -11.66
C ALA A 134 -35.38 30.48 -13.11
N LEU A 135 -36.04 29.34 -13.32
CA LEU A 135 -36.43 28.88 -14.64
C LEU A 135 -37.80 29.41 -15.09
N HIS A 136 -38.66 29.74 -14.12
CA HIS A 136 -40.09 29.97 -14.34
C HIS A 136 -40.53 31.39 -14.01
N GLU A 137 -39.78 32.12 -13.18
CA GLU A 137 -40.13 33.49 -12.75
C GLU A 137 -38.91 34.41 -12.65
N ALA A 138 -39.14 35.71 -12.72
CA ALA A 138 -38.11 36.73 -12.53
C ALA A 138 -37.62 36.74 -11.08
N LEU A 139 -36.34 36.49 -10.86
CA LEU A 139 -35.75 36.56 -9.51
C LEU A 139 -35.08 37.92 -9.27
N PRO A 140 -35.16 38.45 -8.04
CA PRO A 140 -34.33 39.58 -7.63
C PRO A 140 -32.83 39.29 -7.90
N PRO A 141 -32.02 40.28 -8.34
CA PRO A 141 -30.62 40.07 -8.70
C PRO A 141 -29.81 39.35 -7.61
N CYS A 142 -30.03 39.70 -6.35
CA CYS A 142 -29.39 39.08 -5.19
C CYS A 142 -29.82 37.61 -4.98
N HIS A 143 -31.05 37.24 -5.32
CA HIS A 143 -31.54 35.86 -5.26
C HIS A 143 -30.94 35.02 -6.39
N LEU A 144 -30.88 35.57 -7.60
CA LEU A 144 -30.20 34.95 -8.73
C LEU A 144 -28.71 34.74 -8.42
N GLY A 145 -28.03 35.75 -7.87
CA GLY A 145 -26.65 35.62 -7.42
C GLY A 145 -26.46 34.52 -6.37
N ARG A 146 -27.43 34.31 -5.47
CA ARG A 146 -27.40 33.21 -4.48
C ARG A 146 -27.55 31.84 -5.14
N ALA A 147 -28.42 31.71 -6.15
CA ALA A 147 -28.59 30.50 -6.94
C ALA A 147 -27.27 30.14 -7.67
N LEU A 148 -26.69 31.10 -8.39
CA LEU A 148 -25.41 30.91 -9.11
C LEU A 148 -24.24 30.61 -8.16
N PHE A 149 -24.17 31.29 -7.01
CA PHE A 149 -23.17 31.03 -5.99
C PHE A 149 -23.26 29.60 -5.42
N HIS A 150 -24.47 29.05 -5.36
CA HIS A 150 -24.73 27.70 -4.88
C HIS A 150 -24.22 26.62 -5.85
N LEU A 151 -24.37 26.81 -7.17
CA LEU A 151 -23.86 25.88 -8.19
C LEU A 151 -22.35 25.62 -8.03
N ASN A 152 -21.57 26.65 -7.69
CA ASN A 152 -20.14 26.54 -7.40
C ASN A 152 -19.78 25.63 -6.21
N GLN A 153 -20.68 25.48 -5.22
CA GLN A 153 -20.41 24.66 -4.04
C GLN A 153 -20.33 23.18 -4.39
N ARG A 154 -21.12 22.73 -5.36
CA ARG A 154 -21.26 21.34 -5.79
C ARG A 154 -21.39 21.26 -7.30
N ARG A 155 -20.34 21.68 -8.01
CA ARG A 155 -20.34 21.81 -9.47
C ARG A 155 -20.37 20.48 -10.26
N GLY A 156 -20.64 19.33 -9.64
CA GLY A 156 -20.65 18.03 -10.34
C GLY A 156 -19.28 17.49 -10.77
N PHE A 157 -19.25 16.19 -11.05
CA PHE A 157 -18.08 15.45 -11.53
C PHE A 157 -17.85 15.66 -13.03
N LYS A 158 -16.62 16.00 -13.44
CA LYS A 158 -16.24 16.14 -14.86
C LYS A 158 -15.44 14.91 -15.27
N SER A 159 -15.95 14.15 -16.24
CA SER A 159 -15.24 13.04 -16.89
C SER A 159 -14.04 13.57 -17.69
N ASN A 160 -12.99 12.76 -17.85
CA ASN A 160 -11.80 13.14 -18.59
C ASN A 160 -11.27 11.94 -19.38
N ARG A 161 -11.21 12.07 -20.71
CA ARG A 161 -10.83 11.02 -21.65
C ARG A 161 -9.51 10.32 -21.29
N ARG A 162 -8.51 11.05 -20.76
CA ARG A 162 -7.20 10.49 -20.40
C ARG A 162 -7.22 9.69 -19.11
N THR A 163 -8.09 10.02 -18.15
CA THR A 163 -8.25 9.23 -16.92
C THR A 163 -9.21 8.05 -17.11
N ASP A 164 -10.04 8.10 -18.14
CA ASP A 164 -11.14 7.17 -18.36
C ASP A 164 -10.75 5.99 -19.28
N LYS A 165 -9.51 5.95 -19.81
CA LYS A 165 -8.98 4.92 -20.73
C LYS A 165 -8.10 3.84 -20.08
N THR A 166 -8.15 3.64 -18.76
CA THR A 166 -7.23 2.71 -18.07
C THR A 166 -7.46 1.22 -18.41
N ALA A 167 -6.37 0.45 -18.48
CA ALA A 167 -6.38 -1.02 -18.54
C ALA A 167 -6.86 -1.74 -17.25
N ASP A 168 -6.95 -1.02 -16.12
CA ASP A 168 -7.34 -1.58 -14.82
C ASP A 168 -8.85 -1.87 -14.76
N GLU A 169 -9.22 -3.15 -14.61
CA GLU A 169 -10.61 -3.61 -14.58
C GLU A 169 -11.40 -3.09 -13.36
N THR A 170 -10.72 -2.75 -12.26
CA THR A 170 -11.37 -2.16 -11.07
C THR A 170 -11.72 -0.70 -11.33
N ALA A 171 -10.78 0.05 -11.91
CA ALA A 171 -11.02 1.44 -12.31
C ALA A 171 -12.11 1.52 -13.39
N GLU A 172 -12.14 0.57 -14.33
CA GLU A 172 -13.17 0.46 -15.34
C GLU A 172 -14.56 0.17 -14.74
N LYS A 173 -14.65 -0.72 -13.74
CA LYS A 173 -15.90 -0.96 -12.99
C LYS A 173 -16.38 0.27 -12.24
N GLU A 174 -15.48 0.98 -11.56
CA GLU A 174 -15.82 2.22 -10.85
C GLU A 174 -16.29 3.30 -11.82
N ARG A 175 -15.67 3.40 -13.00
CA ARG A 175 -16.11 4.28 -14.10
C ARG A 175 -17.49 3.89 -14.60
N GLN A 176 -17.73 2.62 -14.88
CA GLN A 176 -19.04 2.14 -15.35
C GLN A 176 -20.12 2.39 -14.30
N ALA A 177 -19.86 2.13 -13.02
CA ALA A 177 -20.79 2.45 -11.94
C ALA A 177 -21.04 3.96 -11.80
N THR A 178 -19.99 4.79 -11.99
CA THR A 178 -20.13 6.25 -11.99
C THR A 178 -20.98 6.73 -13.17
N LYS A 179 -20.74 6.19 -14.37
CA LYS A 179 -21.51 6.51 -15.58
C LYS A 179 -22.96 6.06 -15.42
N GLN A 180 -23.20 4.83 -15.00
CA GLN A 180 -24.54 4.32 -14.69
C GLN A 180 -25.24 5.18 -13.64
N GLY A 181 -24.54 5.62 -12.59
CA GLY A 181 -25.10 6.51 -11.57
C GLY A 181 -25.44 7.92 -12.09
N ILE A 182 -24.72 8.40 -13.12
CA ILE A 182 -25.03 9.65 -13.84
C ILE A 182 -26.26 9.44 -14.73
N ASP A 183 -26.26 8.40 -15.55
CA ASP A 183 -27.34 8.07 -16.50
C ASP A 183 -28.66 7.81 -15.75
N GLU A 184 -28.60 7.11 -14.63
CA GLU A 184 -29.73 6.85 -13.74
C GLU A 184 -30.27 8.14 -13.10
N LEU A 185 -29.39 9.06 -12.68
CA LEU A 185 -29.83 10.35 -12.17
C LEU A 185 -30.50 11.19 -13.27
N GLU A 186 -29.95 11.19 -14.48
CA GLU A 186 -30.53 11.85 -15.66
C GLU A 186 -31.92 11.28 -16.01
N ARG A 187 -32.09 9.96 -15.92
CA ARG A 187 -33.38 9.30 -16.06
C ARG A 187 -34.36 9.76 -14.98
N ARG A 188 -33.97 9.73 -13.70
CA ARG A 188 -34.82 10.17 -12.58
C ARG A 188 -35.25 11.63 -12.67
N ILE A 189 -34.38 12.52 -13.15
CA ILE A 189 -34.70 13.94 -13.37
C ILE A 189 -35.82 14.06 -14.42
N ARG A 190 -35.69 13.35 -15.55
CA ARG A 190 -36.70 13.33 -16.62
C ARG A 190 -38.03 12.74 -16.15
N GLU A 191 -37.99 11.61 -15.45
CA GLU A 191 -39.21 10.93 -14.94
C GLU A 191 -39.93 11.75 -13.89
N ALA A 192 -39.21 12.53 -13.09
CA ALA A 192 -39.79 13.48 -12.14
C ALA A 192 -40.33 14.77 -12.81
N GLY A 193 -40.33 14.84 -14.15
CA GLY A 193 -40.79 16.02 -14.90
C GLY A 193 -39.94 17.27 -14.70
N CYS A 194 -38.70 17.14 -14.24
CA CYS A 194 -37.80 18.26 -13.99
C CYS A 194 -36.91 18.55 -15.20
N GLU A 195 -36.72 19.82 -15.55
CA GLU A 195 -35.79 20.21 -16.62
C GLU A 195 -34.34 20.18 -16.14
N THR A 196 -34.12 20.50 -14.86
CA THR A 196 -32.79 20.69 -14.26
C THR A 196 -32.55 19.86 -12.99
N LEU A 197 -31.27 19.68 -12.66
CA LEU A 197 -30.87 19.08 -11.38
C LEU A 197 -31.34 19.92 -10.17
N GLY A 198 -31.40 21.25 -10.31
CA GLY A 198 -31.88 22.17 -9.28
C GLY A 198 -33.30 21.90 -8.84
N GLU A 199 -34.22 21.78 -9.80
CA GLU A 199 -35.63 21.45 -9.58
C GLU A 199 -35.80 20.07 -8.92
N TYR A 200 -35.12 19.05 -9.46
CA TYR A 200 -35.18 17.71 -8.89
C TYR A 200 -34.70 17.68 -7.43
N LEU A 201 -33.61 18.38 -7.11
CA LEU A 201 -33.11 18.48 -5.74
C LEU A 201 -34.04 19.31 -4.83
N TRP A 202 -34.80 20.25 -5.37
CA TRP A 202 -35.83 20.96 -4.62
C TRP A 202 -37.01 20.04 -4.27
N LEU A 203 -37.52 19.26 -5.22
CA LEU A 203 -38.55 18.25 -4.97
C LEU A 203 -38.12 17.28 -3.88
N ARG A 204 -36.92 16.71 -4.00
CA ARG A 204 -36.36 15.82 -2.98
C ARG A 204 -36.27 16.48 -1.60
N LEU A 205 -35.96 17.76 -1.52
CA LEU A 205 -35.91 18.47 -0.24
C LEU A 205 -37.30 18.58 0.41
N ARG A 206 -38.33 18.90 -0.39
CA ARG A 206 -39.72 18.98 0.05
C ARG A 206 -40.20 17.62 0.58
N ASP A 207 -39.80 16.55 -0.09
CA ASP A 207 -40.07 15.16 0.31
C ASP A 207 -39.18 14.66 1.47
N ARG A 208 -38.38 15.56 2.07
CA ARG A 208 -37.44 15.27 3.17
C ARG A 208 -36.38 14.22 2.82
N GLN A 209 -36.09 14.04 1.53
CA GLN A 209 -35.05 13.15 1.04
C GLN A 209 -33.67 13.82 1.04
N PRO A 210 -32.57 13.04 1.02
CA PRO A 210 -31.22 13.57 0.94
C PRO A 210 -30.98 14.34 -0.38
N VAL A 211 -30.63 15.62 -0.28
CA VAL A 211 -30.20 16.46 -1.42
C VAL A 211 -28.69 16.54 -1.59
N ARG A 212 -27.97 15.65 -0.91
CA ARG A 212 -26.51 15.58 -0.94
C ARG A 212 -26.12 14.14 -1.23
N ALA A 213 -25.41 13.93 -2.33
CA ALA A 213 -24.63 12.71 -2.53
C ALA A 213 -23.70 12.54 -1.33
N ARG A 214 -24.00 11.55 -0.49
CA ARG A 214 -23.19 11.16 0.65
C ARG A 214 -22.91 9.66 0.51
N PRO A 215 -21.67 9.24 0.72
CA PRO A 215 -21.39 7.82 0.77
C PRO A 215 -22.10 7.22 1.98
N HIS A 216 -22.84 6.15 1.78
CA HIS A 216 -23.24 5.25 2.84
C HIS A 216 -22.49 3.93 2.69
N ALA A 217 -22.04 3.38 3.81
CA ALA A 217 -21.23 2.17 3.80
C ALA A 217 -22.15 0.95 3.58
N VAL A 218 -21.92 0.24 2.47
CA VAL A 218 -22.54 -1.05 2.17
C VAL A 218 -21.40 -2.07 2.12
N GLY A 219 -21.21 -2.80 3.23
CA GLY A 219 -20.04 -3.65 3.41
C GLY A 219 -18.74 -2.85 3.49
N SER A 220 -17.77 -3.16 2.62
CA SER A 220 -16.51 -2.42 2.47
C SER A 220 -16.57 -1.29 1.44
N ARG A 221 -17.69 -1.14 0.72
CA ARG A 221 -17.85 -0.17 -0.37
C ARG A 221 -18.65 1.06 0.08
N ASN A 222 -18.32 2.19 -0.51
CA ASN A 222 -19.09 3.42 -0.39
C ASN A 222 -20.07 3.50 -1.55
N GLU A 223 -21.37 3.48 -1.25
CA GLU A 223 -22.42 3.68 -2.25
C GLU A 223 -23.00 5.09 -2.11
N TYR A 224 -23.45 5.67 -3.24
CA TYR A 224 -24.01 7.02 -3.28
C TYR A 224 -25.46 6.96 -3.74
N ASP A 225 -26.35 7.68 -3.06
CA ASP A 225 -27.77 7.73 -3.40
C ASP A 225 -28.05 8.25 -4.84
N PHE A 226 -27.14 9.06 -5.38
CA PHE A 226 -27.16 9.62 -6.75
C PHE A 226 -25.82 10.29 -7.09
N TYR A 227 -25.52 10.49 -8.39
CA TYR A 227 -24.24 10.99 -8.87
C TYR A 227 -24.36 12.18 -9.86
N PRO A 228 -24.27 13.44 -9.40
CA PRO A 228 -24.35 14.61 -10.30
C PRO A 228 -23.13 14.79 -11.22
N SER A 229 -23.37 14.86 -12.53
CA SER A 229 -22.34 15.21 -13.52
C SER A 229 -22.14 16.72 -13.63
N ARG A 230 -20.99 17.13 -14.16
CA ARG A 230 -20.66 18.53 -14.48
C ARG A 230 -21.60 19.08 -15.55
N ALA A 231 -21.89 18.28 -16.57
CA ALA A 231 -22.76 18.65 -17.69
C ALA A 231 -24.18 19.00 -17.21
N MET A 232 -24.75 18.24 -16.25
CA MET A 232 -26.05 18.57 -15.65
C MET A 232 -26.06 19.97 -15.01
N VAL A 233 -24.97 20.35 -14.33
CA VAL A 233 -24.86 21.65 -13.64
C VAL A 233 -24.56 22.79 -14.62
N GLU A 234 -23.79 22.52 -15.68
CA GLU A 234 -23.56 23.47 -16.78
C GLU A 234 -24.86 23.75 -17.54
N ARG A 235 -25.63 22.71 -17.89
CA ARG A 235 -26.96 22.83 -18.50
C ARG A 235 -27.92 23.63 -17.62
N GLU A 236 -27.95 23.36 -16.32
CA GLU A 236 -28.77 24.13 -15.38
C GLU A 236 -28.34 25.60 -15.32
N PHE A 237 -27.04 25.89 -15.28
CA PHE A 237 -26.54 27.26 -15.33
C PHE A 237 -26.99 27.96 -16.61
N ASP A 238 -26.83 27.30 -17.76
CA ASP A 238 -27.15 27.86 -19.07
C ASP A 238 -28.64 28.16 -19.21
N LEU A 239 -29.52 27.24 -18.76
CA LEU A 239 -30.97 27.46 -18.74
C LEU A 239 -31.39 28.59 -17.80
N ILE A 240 -30.83 28.64 -16.57
CA ILE A 240 -31.09 29.74 -15.64
C ILE A 240 -30.64 31.06 -16.25
N TRP A 241 -29.45 31.11 -16.84
CA TRP A 241 -28.91 32.33 -17.45
C TRP A 241 -29.81 32.81 -18.60
N GLN A 242 -30.17 31.91 -19.51
CA GLN A 242 -31.04 32.20 -20.64
C GLN A 242 -32.41 32.73 -20.19
N ARG A 243 -33.10 32.01 -19.29
CA ARG A 243 -34.43 32.39 -18.79
C ARG A 243 -34.41 33.72 -18.04
N GLN A 244 -33.35 34.02 -17.30
CA GLN A 244 -33.28 35.26 -16.51
C GLN A 244 -32.82 36.48 -17.32
N THR A 245 -32.16 36.30 -18.47
CA THR A 245 -31.62 37.41 -19.30
C THR A 245 -32.73 38.35 -19.76
N GLN A 246 -33.94 37.85 -20.00
CA GLN A 246 -35.09 38.67 -20.38
C GLN A 246 -35.57 39.63 -19.28
N TRP A 247 -35.19 39.41 -18.02
CA TRP A 247 -35.63 40.22 -16.87
C TRP A 247 -34.47 40.95 -16.17
N ASN A 248 -33.22 40.70 -16.55
CA ASN A 248 -32.05 41.22 -15.84
C ASN A 248 -30.94 41.65 -16.79
N THR A 249 -30.81 42.96 -16.97
CA THR A 249 -29.83 43.60 -17.85
C THR A 249 -28.37 43.39 -17.43
N ALA A 250 -28.13 42.94 -16.18
CA ALA A 250 -26.80 42.65 -15.71
C ALA A 250 -26.22 41.33 -16.26
N LEU A 251 -27.04 40.49 -16.90
CA LEU A 251 -26.66 39.18 -17.46
C LEU A 251 -26.04 39.29 -18.86
N THR A 252 -24.91 39.99 -18.95
CA THR A 252 -24.16 40.17 -20.21
C THR A 252 -23.31 38.95 -20.58
N ASP A 253 -22.91 38.82 -21.85
CA ASP A 253 -21.98 37.78 -22.30
C ASP A 253 -20.62 37.83 -21.59
N ALA A 254 -20.15 39.05 -21.29
CA ALA A 254 -18.94 39.26 -20.51
C ALA A 254 -19.07 38.69 -19.09
N ALA A 255 -20.21 38.95 -18.44
CA ALA A 255 -20.54 38.40 -17.12
C ALA A 255 -20.67 36.87 -17.17
N ARG A 256 -21.33 36.33 -18.21
CA ARG A 256 -21.47 34.89 -18.45
C ARG A 256 -20.11 34.21 -18.56
N LYS A 257 -19.24 34.69 -19.46
CA LYS A 257 -17.90 34.13 -19.69
C LYS A 257 -17.04 34.15 -18.43
N GLU A 258 -17.11 35.23 -17.65
CA GLU A 258 -16.39 35.33 -16.39
C GLU A 258 -16.92 34.37 -15.32
N ILE A 259 -18.23 34.37 -15.08
CA ILE A 259 -18.86 33.59 -14.02
C ILE A 259 -18.83 32.09 -14.36
N ARG A 260 -19.28 31.72 -15.56
CA ARG A 260 -19.38 30.32 -16.03
C ARG A 260 -18.00 29.70 -16.27
N ASP A 261 -17.26 30.24 -17.24
CA ASP A 261 -16.12 29.55 -17.85
C ASP A 261 -14.82 29.78 -17.09
N LYS A 262 -14.60 31.00 -16.59
CA LYS A 262 -13.37 31.35 -15.86
C LYS A 262 -13.42 31.02 -14.37
N ILE A 263 -14.62 30.96 -13.77
CA ILE A 263 -14.77 30.80 -12.31
C ILE A 263 -15.45 29.49 -11.91
N ILE A 264 -16.76 29.31 -12.21
CA ILE A 264 -17.54 28.19 -11.68
C ILE A 264 -17.02 26.86 -12.24
N PHE A 265 -16.89 26.76 -13.56
CA PHE A 265 -16.62 25.49 -14.23
C PHE A 265 -15.14 25.28 -14.60
N TRP A 266 -14.32 26.34 -14.54
CA TRP A 266 -12.88 26.23 -14.75
C TRP A 266 -12.22 25.16 -13.85
N GLN A 267 -11.36 24.35 -14.46
CA GLN A 267 -10.55 23.35 -13.79
C GLN A 267 -9.14 23.39 -14.35
N ARG A 268 -8.13 23.31 -13.46
CA ARG A 268 -6.74 23.19 -13.88
C ARG A 268 -6.55 21.90 -14.70
N PRO A 269 -5.76 21.95 -15.78
CA PRO A 269 -5.43 20.75 -16.55
C PRO A 269 -4.71 19.72 -15.67
N LEU A 270 -4.79 18.46 -16.08
CA LEU A 270 -4.07 17.40 -15.41
C LEU A 270 -2.57 17.59 -15.61
N LYS A 271 -1.79 17.11 -14.64
CA LYS A 271 -0.33 17.09 -14.83
C LYS A 271 0.00 15.93 -15.77
N PRO A 272 0.80 16.16 -16.83
CA PRO A 272 1.29 15.07 -17.66
C PRO A 272 2.02 14.02 -16.82
N VAL A 273 1.87 12.75 -17.21
CA VAL A 273 2.68 11.66 -16.66
C VAL A 273 4.08 11.80 -17.25
N ASP A 274 5.10 11.84 -16.41
CA ASP A 274 6.49 11.76 -16.87
C ASP A 274 6.85 10.28 -17.09
N PRO A 275 7.14 9.86 -18.33
CA PRO A 275 7.42 8.45 -18.63
C PRO A 275 8.81 8.01 -18.17
N GLY A 276 9.67 8.94 -17.73
CA GLY A 276 11.09 8.71 -17.49
C GLY A 276 11.90 8.73 -18.79
N ASN A 277 13.22 8.55 -18.66
CA ASN A 277 14.14 8.74 -19.78
C ASN A 277 14.47 7.42 -20.49
N CYS A 278 14.79 7.51 -21.78
CA CYS A 278 15.21 6.39 -22.61
C CYS A 278 16.46 5.70 -22.03
N THR A 279 16.56 4.38 -22.23
CA THR A 279 17.70 3.57 -21.77
C THR A 279 19.02 3.95 -22.44
N PHE A 280 19.01 4.22 -23.76
CA PHE A 280 20.22 4.50 -24.54
C PHE A 280 20.48 5.98 -24.79
N ILE A 281 19.43 6.81 -24.80
CA ILE A 281 19.50 8.26 -25.02
C ILE A 281 18.90 8.95 -23.78
N PRO A 282 19.66 9.14 -22.68
CA PRO A 282 19.10 9.62 -21.42
C PRO A 282 18.49 11.03 -21.45
N THR A 283 18.73 11.81 -22.51
CA THR A 283 18.14 13.14 -22.75
C THR A 283 16.72 13.06 -23.31
N GLU A 284 16.33 11.91 -23.87
CA GLU A 284 15.02 11.67 -24.48
C GLU A 284 14.05 10.99 -23.50
N LYS A 285 12.74 11.23 -23.67
CA LYS A 285 11.68 10.53 -22.93
C LYS A 285 11.37 9.16 -23.53
N ARG A 286 10.90 8.25 -22.69
CA ARG A 286 10.45 6.92 -23.15
C ARG A 286 9.22 7.04 -24.03
N ALA A 287 9.18 6.23 -25.08
CA ALA A 287 8.09 6.14 -26.04
C ALA A 287 6.85 5.45 -25.43
N PRO A 288 5.63 5.97 -25.70
CA PRO A 288 4.38 5.26 -25.41
C PRO A 288 4.35 3.87 -26.06
N LEU A 289 3.81 2.87 -25.37
CA LEU A 289 3.61 1.53 -25.96
C LEU A 289 2.65 1.54 -27.14
N ALA A 290 1.78 2.56 -27.23
CA ALA A 290 0.86 2.75 -28.33
C ALA A 290 1.52 3.26 -29.62
N LEU A 291 2.76 3.75 -29.59
CA LEU A 291 3.38 4.20 -30.83
C LEU A 291 3.51 3.02 -31.83
N PRO A 292 3.19 3.23 -33.12
CA PRO A 292 3.34 2.19 -34.16
C PRO A 292 4.74 1.59 -34.17
N LEU A 293 5.77 2.44 -34.02
CA LEU A 293 7.16 2.02 -33.95
C LEU A 293 7.46 1.13 -32.72
N ALA A 294 6.80 1.37 -31.59
CA ALA A 294 6.93 0.54 -30.39
C ALA A 294 6.22 -0.81 -30.54
N GLN A 295 5.08 -0.85 -31.24
CA GLN A 295 4.38 -2.10 -31.58
C GLN A 295 5.21 -2.96 -32.53
N GLU A 296 5.77 -2.36 -33.55
CA GLU A 296 6.67 -3.05 -34.48
C GLU A 296 7.92 -3.60 -33.78
N PHE A 297 8.59 -2.78 -32.97
CA PHE A 297 9.75 -3.24 -32.20
C PHE A 297 9.42 -4.49 -31.37
N ARG A 298 8.27 -4.50 -30.69
CA ARG A 298 7.79 -5.66 -29.93
C ARG A 298 7.65 -6.89 -30.83
N ILE A 299 6.99 -6.74 -31.99
CA ILE A 299 6.74 -7.85 -32.91
C ILE A 299 8.06 -8.39 -33.47
N LEU A 300 8.94 -7.52 -33.99
CA LEU A 300 10.24 -7.93 -34.53
C LEU A 300 11.10 -8.63 -33.48
N GLN A 301 11.11 -8.14 -32.23
CA GLN A 301 11.81 -8.79 -31.13
C GLN A 301 11.20 -10.15 -30.77
N GLU A 302 9.87 -10.29 -30.77
CA GLU A 302 9.23 -11.59 -30.55
C GLU A 302 9.59 -12.59 -31.67
N LEU A 303 9.58 -12.16 -32.94
CA LEU A 303 9.91 -13.02 -34.08
C LEU A 303 11.40 -13.41 -34.11
N ALA A 304 12.31 -12.49 -33.79
CA ALA A 304 13.75 -12.80 -33.73
C ALA A 304 14.12 -13.82 -32.63
N ASN A 305 13.31 -13.89 -31.58
CA ASN A 305 13.47 -14.85 -30.48
C ASN A 305 12.67 -16.15 -30.69
N LEU A 306 11.90 -16.26 -31.78
CA LEU A 306 11.09 -17.44 -32.06
C LEU A 306 11.98 -18.53 -32.68
N GLU A 307 12.01 -19.69 -32.02
CA GLU A 307 12.75 -20.87 -32.47
C GLU A 307 11.79 -22.05 -32.61
N MET A 308 12.04 -22.89 -33.60
CA MET A 308 11.33 -24.11 -33.89
C MET A 308 12.15 -25.29 -33.37
N GLU A 309 11.54 -26.11 -32.53
CA GLU A 309 12.15 -27.30 -31.94
C GLU A 309 11.37 -28.55 -32.39
N SER A 310 12.06 -29.60 -32.81
CA SER A 310 11.42 -30.87 -33.14
C SER A 310 10.98 -31.58 -31.86
N ARG A 311 9.72 -32.07 -31.86
CA ARG A 311 9.16 -32.90 -30.78
C ARG A 311 9.68 -34.33 -30.83
N VAL A 312 10.16 -34.77 -31.99
CA VAL A 312 10.65 -36.13 -32.24
C VAL A 312 12.16 -36.22 -32.03
N ASP A 313 12.89 -35.14 -32.33
CA ASP A 313 14.33 -35.00 -32.08
C ASP A 313 14.61 -33.72 -31.28
N PRO A 314 14.68 -33.80 -29.93
CA PRO A 314 14.90 -32.64 -29.07
C PRO A 314 16.22 -31.88 -29.32
N GLY A 315 17.17 -32.49 -30.04
CA GLY A 315 18.43 -31.87 -30.45
C GLY A 315 18.29 -30.99 -31.70
N LEU A 316 17.24 -31.21 -32.52
CA LEU A 316 17.01 -30.48 -33.77
C LEU A 316 16.23 -29.19 -33.52
N ARG A 317 16.94 -28.06 -33.53
CA ARG A 317 16.39 -26.72 -33.33
C ARG A 317 16.79 -25.80 -34.48
N ARG A 318 15.86 -25.00 -34.97
CA ARG A 318 16.12 -24.01 -36.03
C ARG A 318 15.38 -22.70 -35.78
N ARG A 319 16.00 -21.59 -36.19
CA ARG A 319 15.41 -20.24 -36.12
C ARG A 319 14.56 -19.95 -37.36
N LEU A 320 13.74 -18.90 -37.30
CA LEU A 320 13.04 -18.40 -38.49
C LEU A 320 14.04 -17.96 -39.55
N THR A 321 13.69 -18.13 -40.82
CA THR A 321 14.34 -17.42 -41.93
C THR A 321 13.78 -15.99 -42.07
N LEU A 322 14.48 -15.11 -42.77
CA LEU A 322 13.99 -13.75 -43.06
C LEU A 322 12.63 -13.76 -43.77
N ALA A 323 12.45 -14.62 -44.77
CA ALA A 323 11.18 -14.76 -45.49
C ALA A 323 10.02 -15.21 -44.57
N GLN A 324 10.28 -16.16 -43.67
CA GLN A 324 9.31 -16.61 -42.67
C GLN A 324 8.97 -15.49 -41.68
N ARG A 325 9.97 -14.71 -41.24
CA ARG A 325 9.76 -13.53 -40.39
C ARG A 325 8.88 -12.49 -41.08
N ASP A 326 9.10 -12.20 -42.36
CA ASP A 326 8.32 -11.18 -43.08
C ASP A 326 6.86 -11.61 -43.29
N ALA A 327 6.63 -12.89 -43.62
CA ALA A 327 5.29 -13.45 -43.70
C ALA A 327 4.54 -13.35 -42.35
N LEU A 328 5.21 -13.66 -41.24
CA LEU A 328 4.63 -13.55 -39.90
C LEU A 328 4.42 -12.10 -39.46
N LEU A 329 5.36 -11.20 -39.77
CA LEU A 329 5.23 -9.77 -39.48
C LEU A 329 4.02 -9.18 -40.21
N HIS A 330 3.83 -9.52 -41.48
CA HIS A 330 2.67 -9.11 -42.25
C HIS A 330 1.38 -9.60 -41.60
N ALA A 331 1.29 -10.91 -41.30
CA ALA A 331 0.13 -11.49 -40.64
C ALA A 331 -0.17 -10.79 -39.31
N LEU A 332 0.85 -10.56 -38.48
CA LEU A 332 0.71 -9.92 -37.17
C LEU A 332 0.21 -8.48 -37.23
N ARG A 333 0.48 -7.76 -38.32
CA ARG A 333 0.04 -6.38 -38.55
C ARG A 333 -1.35 -6.25 -39.14
N THR A 334 -1.69 -7.11 -40.09
CA THR A 334 -2.94 -7.01 -40.84
C THR A 334 -4.05 -7.89 -40.26
N ALA A 335 -3.67 -8.82 -39.37
CA ALA A 335 -4.52 -9.93 -38.93
C ALA A 335 -5.03 -10.80 -40.10
N GLU A 336 -4.25 -10.90 -41.19
CA GLU A 336 -4.56 -11.72 -42.37
C GLU A 336 -3.70 -13.00 -42.42
N ILE A 337 -4.34 -14.15 -42.69
CA ILE A 337 -3.65 -15.44 -42.83
C ILE A 337 -4.11 -16.10 -44.15
N ALA A 338 -3.16 -16.35 -45.06
CA ALA A 338 -3.28 -17.23 -46.23
C ALA A 338 -4.58 -17.09 -47.06
N GLY A 339 -4.91 -15.88 -47.53
CA GLY A 339 -6.00 -15.68 -48.51
C GLY A 339 -7.43 -15.88 -47.99
N ARG A 340 -7.63 -16.35 -46.76
CA ARG A 340 -8.93 -16.33 -46.08
C ARG A 340 -9.18 -14.94 -45.50
N ARG A 341 -9.67 -14.02 -46.34
CA ARG A 341 -10.45 -12.89 -45.82
C ARG A 341 -11.88 -13.35 -45.58
N LYS A 342 -12.33 -13.23 -44.33
CA LYS A 342 -13.68 -12.87 -43.86
C LYS A 342 -14.21 -13.79 -42.77
N GLY A 343 -14.80 -13.14 -41.78
CA GLY A 343 -15.64 -13.77 -40.79
C GLY A 343 -15.92 -12.90 -39.57
N ALA A 344 -15.99 -11.57 -39.76
CA ALA A 344 -16.10 -10.58 -38.68
C ALA A 344 -14.99 -10.70 -37.62
N VAL A 345 -14.35 -9.58 -37.29
CA VAL A 345 -13.99 -9.34 -35.90
C VAL A 345 -15.33 -9.30 -35.16
N THR A 346 -15.87 -10.48 -34.87
CA THR A 346 -17.11 -10.66 -34.15
C THR A 346 -16.92 -9.91 -32.85
N ARG A 347 -17.97 -9.20 -32.48
CA ARG A 347 -18.16 -8.37 -31.29
C ARG A 347 -17.98 -9.14 -29.97
N SER A 348 -17.07 -10.11 -29.87
CA SER A 348 -16.64 -10.64 -28.59
C SER A 348 -15.63 -9.67 -28.01
N ARG A 349 -15.96 -9.09 -26.86
CA ARG A 349 -15.04 -8.30 -26.04
C ARG A 349 -13.82 -9.14 -25.57
N ASN A 350 -13.80 -10.46 -25.78
CA ASN A 350 -12.91 -11.41 -25.10
C ASN A 350 -12.17 -12.45 -25.97
N SER A 351 -12.26 -12.44 -27.30
CA SER A 351 -11.36 -13.29 -28.09
C SER A 351 -9.93 -12.73 -28.03
N LYS A 352 -8.98 -13.54 -27.55
CA LYS A 352 -7.57 -13.12 -27.39
C LYS A 352 -7.06 -12.54 -28.72
N LYS A 353 -6.56 -11.29 -28.70
CA LYS A 353 -5.97 -10.59 -29.84
C LYS A 353 -4.59 -11.18 -30.22
N GLU A 354 -4.56 -12.43 -30.65
CA GLU A 354 -3.34 -13.16 -31.02
C GLU A 354 -3.55 -14.10 -32.22
N ILE A 355 -2.47 -14.36 -32.97
CA ILE A 355 -2.36 -15.49 -33.91
C ILE A 355 -1.96 -16.74 -33.12
N LYS A 356 -2.68 -17.85 -33.28
CA LYS A 356 -2.38 -19.10 -32.56
C LYS A 356 -1.16 -19.80 -33.15
N PHE A 357 -0.42 -20.55 -32.32
CA PHE A 357 0.74 -21.32 -32.80
C PHE A 357 0.39 -22.37 -33.86
N ASP A 358 -0.81 -22.96 -33.81
CA ASP A 358 -1.32 -23.84 -34.88
C ASP A 358 -1.44 -23.09 -36.22
N GLN A 359 -1.88 -21.83 -36.18
CA GLN A 359 -2.01 -21.00 -37.38
C GLN A 359 -0.64 -20.54 -37.89
N ILE A 360 0.32 -20.31 -36.98
CA ILE A 360 1.72 -20.04 -37.33
C ILE A 360 2.32 -21.29 -38.00
N ARG A 361 2.14 -22.49 -37.44
CA ARG A 361 2.59 -23.75 -38.06
C ARG A 361 2.08 -23.87 -39.50
N ALA A 362 0.78 -23.70 -39.70
CA ALA A 362 0.16 -23.75 -41.03
C ALA A 362 0.73 -22.69 -41.99
N LEU A 363 0.95 -21.46 -41.52
CA LEU A 363 1.54 -20.38 -42.34
C LEU A 363 2.98 -20.69 -42.75
N LEU A 364 3.74 -21.36 -41.89
CA LEU A 364 5.13 -21.73 -42.12
C LEU A 364 5.31 -23.07 -42.85
N GLY A 365 4.23 -23.79 -43.15
CA GLY A 365 4.28 -25.12 -43.76
C GLY A 365 4.86 -26.19 -42.83
N LEU A 366 4.63 -26.05 -41.52
CA LEU A 366 5.08 -26.99 -40.49
C LEU A 366 3.93 -27.91 -40.06
N ASP A 367 4.26 -29.16 -39.75
CA ASP A 367 3.35 -30.11 -39.11
C ASP A 367 3.46 -30.09 -37.57
N ASP A 368 2.67 -30.92 -36.90
CA ASP A 368 2.62 -31.01 -35.44
C ASP A 368 3.87 -31.67 -34.80
N THR A 369 4.83 -32.14 -35.61
CA THR A 369 6.13 -32.60 -35.11
C THR A 369 7.03 -31.44 -34.67
N TRP A 370 6.66 -30.19 -35.00
CA TRP A 370 7.38 -28.98 -34.60
C TRP A 370 6.65 -28.20 -33.50
N ALA A 371 7.39 -27.79 -32.47
CA ALA A 371 6.94 -26.85 -31.44
C ALA A 371 7.74 -25.55 -31.53
N PHE A 372 7.19 -24.46 -30.99
CA PHE A 372 7.97 -23.24 -30.80
C PHE A 372 8.51 -23.12 -29.38
N ASN A 373 9.71 -22.56 -29.20
CA ASN A 373 10.31 -22.31 -27.87
C ASN A 373 9.45 -21.39 -26.97
N LEU A 374 8.61 -20.55 -27.56
CA LEU A 374 7.65 -19.69 -26.88
C LEU A 374 6.27 -20.32 -26.72
N GLU A 375 6.04 -21.50 -27.31
CA GLU A 375 4.79 -22.25 -27.19
C GLU A 375 4.79 -23.03 -25.88
N ASP A 376 3.84 -22.68 -25.03
CA ASP A 376 3.49 -23.48 -23.87
C ASP A 376 1.97 -23.34 -23.65
N GLU A 377 1.43 -24.05 -22.67
CA GLU A 377 0.02 -23.92 -22.35
C GLU A 377 -0.38 -22.46 -22.03
N ARG A 378 0.58 -21.64 -21.57
CA ARG A 378 0.38 -20.24 -21.17
C ARG A 378 0.36 -19.25 -22.31
N ARG A 379 1.10 -19.55 -23.35
CA ARG A 379 1.23 -18.76 -24.54
C ARG A 379 0.82 -19.63 -25.71
N THR A 380 -0.44 -19.50 -26.07
CA THR A 380 -1.04 -20.23 -27.20
C THR A 380 -0.84 -19.50 -28.53
N GLY A 381 -0.15 -18.37 -28.54
CA GLY A 381 -0.01 -17.53 -29.72
C GLY A 381 0.84 -16.28 -29.52
N LEU A 382 0.95 -15.49 -30.59
CA LEU A 382 1.63 -14.20 -30.64
C LEU A 382 0.62 -13.07 -30.82
N LYS A 383 0.77 -11.97 -30.07
CA LYS A 383 -0.18 -10.86 -30.10
C LYS A 383 -0.11 -10.07 -31.41
N TRP A 384 -1.27 -9.77 -31.97
CA TRP A 384 -1.42 -8.84 -33.09
C TRP A 384 -0.84 -7.46 -32.77
N ASP A 385 -0.65 -6.63 -33.78
CA ASP A 385 -0.44 -5.19 -33.59
C ASP A 385 -1.65 -4.58 -32.88
N GLU A 386 -1.49 -4.19 -31.61
CA GLU A 386 -2.57 -3.72 -30.76
C GLU A 386 -3.10 -2.33 -31.17
N VAL A 387 -2.44 -1.67 -32.13
CA VAL A 387 -2.76 -0.32 -32.61
C VAL A 387 -3.09 -0.33 -34.09
N GLY A 388 -2.22 -0.93 -34.89
CA GLY A 388 -2.40 -1.01 -36.34
C GLY A 388 -3.65 -1.79 -36.74
N VAL A 389 -3.91 -2.95 -36.13
CA VAL A 389 -5.09 -3.76 -36.46
C VAL A 389 -6.39 -3.00 -36.20
N PRO A 390 -6.64 -2.42 -34.99
CA PRO A 390 -7.87 -1.65 -34.77
C PRO A 390 -8.02 -0.41 -35.66
N LEU A 391 -6.92 0.31 -35.95
CA LEU A 391 -6.98 1.53 -36.76
C LEU A 391 -7.19 1.23 -38.25
N SER A 392 -6.78 0.04 -38.71
CA SER A 392 -7.05 -0.47 -40.05
C SER A 392 -8.47 -1.05 -40.24
N ASP A 393 -9.33 -1.03 -39.21
CA ASP A 393 -10.74 -1.41 -39.36
C ASP A 393 -11.43 -0.52 -40.41
N PRO A 394 -12.30 -1.06 -41.29
CA PRO A 394 -13.01 -0.27 -42.30
C PRO A 394 -13.83 0.89 -41.74
N ARG A 395 -14.30 0.81 -40.49
CA ARG A 395 -15.01 1.90 -39.79
C ARG A 395 -14.07 2.97 -39.23
N CYS A 396 -12.77 2.73 -39.24
CA CYS A 396 -11.71 3.68 -38.92
C CYS A 396 -11.04 4.15 -40.22
N PHE A 397 -9.73 3.90 -40.40
CA PHE A 397 -8.99 4.29 -41.60
C PHE A 397 -9.03 3.22 -42.71
N GLY A 398 -9.43 1.98 -42.41
CA GLY A 398 -9.43 0.90 -43.39
C GLY A 398 -8.03 0.58 -43.94
N PRO A 399 -7.93 0.08 -45.20
CA PRO A 399 -6.66 -0.26 -45.84
C PRO A 399 -5.66 0.92 -45.93
N ARG A 400 -6.17 2.15 -45.98
CA ARG A 400 -5.38 3.39 -46.05
C ARG A 400 -4.34 3.48 -44.94
N TRP A 401 -4.63 2.88 -43.78
CA TRP A 401 -3.72 2.82 -42.64
C TRP A 401 -2.33 2.25 -43.00
N TRP A 402 -2.30 1.21 -43.83
CA TRP A 402 -1.08 0.53 -44.23
C TRP A 402 -0.56 1.00 -45.60
N THR A 403 -1.45 1.44 -46.51
CA THR A 403 -1.09 1.74 -47.90
C THR A 403 -0.79 3.21 -48.17
N GLU A 404 -1.43 4.14 -47.48
CA GLU A 404 -1.32 5.59 -47.76
C GLU A 404 -0.50 6.35 -46.71
N PHE A 405 -0.55 5.92 -45.44
CA PHE A 405 0.21 6.58 -44.38
C PHE A 405 1.62 6.00 -44.29
N ASP A 406 2.63 6.86 -44.18
CA ASP A 406 4.00 6.46 -43.84
C ASP A 406 4.16 6.28 -42.31
N ASP A 407 5.38 5.89 -41.88
CA ASP A 407 5.68 5.66 -40.47
C ASP A 407 5.48 6.92 -39.61
N ASP A 408 5.78 8.09 -40.17
CA ASP A 408 5.66 9.37 -39.47
C ASP A 408 4.20 9.81 -39.35
N ALA A 409 3.40 9.67 -40.40
CA ALA A 409 1.96 9.94 -40.38
C ALA A 409 1.24 9.04 -39.38
N ARG A 410 1.54 7.72 -39.38
CA ARG A 410 0.98 6.80 -38.39
C ARG A 410 1.35 7.19 -36.96
N GLN A 411 2.59 7.61 -36.72
CA GLN A 411 3.02 8.08 -35.41
C GLN A 411 2.24 9.34 -34.99
N ARG A 412 2.14 10.36 -35.86
CA ARG A 412 1.41 11.61 -35.57
C ARG A 412 -0.07 11.37 -35.24
N ILE A 413 -0.73 10.46 -35.96
CA ILE A 413 -2.13 10.09 -35.67
C ILE A 413 -2.26 9.55 -34.24
N VAL A 414 -1.39 8.61 -33.86
CA VAL A 414 -1.43 8.02 -32.51
C VAL A 414 -1.08 9.03 -31.44
N GLU A 415 -0.11 9.91 -31.67
CA GLU A 415 0.24 10.99 -30.75
C GLU A 415 -0.92 11.95 -30.52
N CYS A 416 -1.65 12.31 -31.59
CA CYS A 416 -2.89 13.10 -31.49
C CYS A 416 -3.93 12.41 -30.59
N LEU A 417 -4.14 11.10 -30.77
CA LEU A 417 -5.07 10.31 -29.95
C LEU A 417 -4.67 10.23 -28.47
N LEU A 418 -3.37 10.23 -28.17
CA LEU A 418 -2.81 10.18 -26.81
C LEU A 418 -2.80 11.56 -26.12
N ALA A 419 -2.63 12.63 -26.89
CA ALA A 419 -2.52 14.00 -26.38
C ALA A 419 -3.88 14.64 -26.05
N ALA A 420 -4.93 14.29 -26.79
CA ALA A 420 -6.26 14.90 -26.64
C ALA A 420 -6.88 14.69 -25.25
N GLU A 421 -7.24 15.79 -24.58
CA GLU A 421 -7.98 15.77 -23.31
C GLU A 421 -9.49 15.89 -23.51
N ASP A 422 -9.89 16.59 -24.57
CA ASP A 422 -11.27 16.85 -24.98
C ASP A 422 -11.63 16.00 -26.20
N GLU A 423 -12.80 15.38 -26.16
CA GLU A 423 -13.23 14.47 -27.23
C GLU A 423 -13.74 15.23 -28.45
N ASP A 424 -14.42 16.35 -28.27
CA ASP A 424 -14.97 17.13 -29.38
C ASP A 424 -13.84 17.81 -30.18
N GLU A 425 -12.84 18.35 -29.49
CA GLU A 425 -11.63 18.90 -30.14
C GLU A 425 -10.88 17.82 -30.94
N LEU A 426 -10.80 16.59 -30.41
CA LEU A 426 -10.18 15.48 -31.12
C LEU A 426 -10.97 15.09 -32.37
N LEU A 427 -12.30 15.00 -32.28
CA LEU A 427 -13.14 14.64 -33.42
C LEU A 427 -13.01 15.66 -34.55
N ALA A 428 -12.94 16.96 -34.22
CA ALA A 428 -12.71 18.02 -35.18
C ALA A 428 -11.31 17.94 -35.82
N ALA A 429 -10.27 17.70 -35.02
CA ALA A 429 -8.90 17.53 -35.52
C ALA A 429 -8.79 16.32 -36.46
N LEU A 430 -9.41 15.18 -36.09
CA LEU A 430 -9.41 13.97 -36.90
C LEU A 430 -9.98 14.21 -38.31
N GLN A 431 -11.14 14.87 -38.38
CA GLN A 431 -11.80 15.20 -39.63
C GLN A 431 -10.96 16.17 -40.48
N ARG A 432 -10.41 17.21 -39.86
CA ARG A 432 -9.64 18.26 -40.54
C ARG A 432 -8.32 17.75 -41.11
N GLU A 433 -7.57 16.93 -40.37
CA GLU A 433 -6.20 16.58 -40.74
C GLU A 433 -6.08 15.30 -41.57
N TRP A 434 -7.00 14.34 -41.42
CA TRP A 434 -6.89 13.02 -42.09
C TRP A 434 -8.08 12.66 -42.97
N ASN A 435 -8.96 13.62 -43.26
CA ASN A 435 -10.10 13.49 -44.17
C ASN A 435 -10.95 12.23 -43.87
N VAL A 436 -11.40 12.13 -42.62
CA VAL A 436 -12.32 11.07 -42.15
C VAL A 436 -13.70 11.66 -41.89
N THR A 437 -14.74 10.86 -42.06
CA THR A 437 -16.12 11.26 -41.73
C THR A 437 -16.32 11.43 -40.22
N SER A 438 -17.38 12.13 -39.80
CA SER A 438 -17.73 12.29 -38.38
C SER A 438 -17.96 10.94 -37.67
N GLU A 439 -18.50 9.95 -38.39
CA GLU A 439 -18.68 8.60 -37.83
C GLU A 439 -17.33 7.89 -37.67
N GLN A 440 -16.47 7.92 -38.69
CA GLN A 440 -15.12 7.35 -38.59
C GLN A 440 -14.31 8.01 -37.48
N ALA A 441 -14.39 9.34 -37.34
CA ALA A 441 -13.72 10.07 -36.27
C ALA A 441 -14.15 9.55 -34.89
N ARG A 442 -15.45 9.28 -34.68
CA ARG A 442 -15.97 8.69 -33.42
C ARG A 442 -15.42 7.28 -33.20
N GLN A 443 -15.38 6.44 -34.23
CA GLN A 443 -14.84 5.09 -34.13
C GLN A 443 -13.34 5.09 -33.81
N ILE A 444 -12.56 5.94 -34.50
CA ILE A 444 -11.13 6.15 -34.26
C ILE A 444 -10.90 6.64 -32.83
N ALA A 445 -11.68 7.63 -32.38
CA ALA A 445 -11.57 8.17 -31.03
C ALA A 445 -11.86 7.10 -29.96
N ALA A 446 -12.76 6.15 -30.25
CA ALA A 446 -13.12 5.04 -29.38
C ALA A 446 -12.10 3.89 -29.35
N VAL A 447 -11.12 3.87 -30.26
CA VAL A 447 -10.06 2.84 -30.25
C VAL A 447 -9.30 2.86 -28.92
N ARG A 448 -9.15 1.67 -28.34
CA ARG A 448 -8.40 1.44 -27.11
C ARG A 448 -6.94 1.20 -27.46
N LEU A 449 -6.11 2.20 -27.14
CA LEU A 449 -4.66 2.13 -27.28
C LEU A 449 -4.03 1.45 -26.06
N PRO A 450 -2.90 0.75 -26.21
CA PRO A 450 -2.20 0.15 -25.08
C PRO A 450 -1.61 1.25 -24.17
N ASP A 451 -1.90 1.14 -22.88
CA ASP A 451 -1.41 2.08 -21.87
C ASP A 451 0.07 1.86 -21.53
N GLY A 452 0.74 2.93 -21.13
CA GLY A 452 2.10 2.87 -20.57
C GLY A 452 3.20 3.19 -21.57
N TYR A 453 4.44 2.99 -21.14
CA TYR A 453 5.64 3.40 -21.86
C TYR A 453 6.67 2.26 -21.89
N GLY A 454 7.38 2.14 -23.01
CA GLY A 454 8.50 1.22 -23.17
C GLY A 454 9.75 1.67 -22.40
N ARG A 455 10.86 0.95 -22.57
CA ARG A 455 12.17 1.35 -21.96
C ARG A 455 13.00 2.26 -22.86
N LEU A 456 12.62 2.35 -24.13
CA LEU A 456 13.34 3.07 -25.18
C LEU A 456 12.57 4.34 -25.57
N GLY A 457 13.28 5.33 -26.10
CA GLY A 457 12.69 6.53 -26.68
C GLY A 457 12.41 6.30 -28.17
N ALA A 458 11.67 7.21 -28.80
CA ALA A 458 11.30 7.12 -30.21
C ALA A 458 12.55 7.10 -31.11
N THR A 459 13.57 7.93 -30.84
CA THR A 459 14.80 7.97 -31.64
C THR A 459 15.58 6.66 -31.53
N ALA A 460 15.77 6.14 -30.32
CA ALA A 460 16.45 4.86 -30.12
C ALA A 460 15.69 3.68 -30.74
N LEU A 461 14.35 3.67 -30.61
CA LEU A 461 13.50 2.68 -31.28
C LEU A 461 13.65 2.76 -32.79
N GLY A 462 13.68 3.95 -33.38
CA GLY A 462 13.79 4.14 -34.83
C GLY A 462 15.06 3.50 -35.39
N LYS A 463 16.21 3.76 -34.76
CA LYS A 463 17.49 3.16 -35.16
C LYS A 463 17.49 1.64 -35.03
N ILE A 464 17.00 1.12 -33.91
CA ILE A 464 17.00 -0.33 -33.65
C ILE A 464 16.01 -1.05 -34.57
N VAL A 465 14.82 -0.51 -34.77
CA VAL A 465 13.81 -1.09 -35.68
C VAL A 465 14.32 -1.07 -37.13
N ALA A 466 14.98 0.01 -37.57
CA ALA A 466 15.58 0.05 -38.90
C ALA A 466 16.56 -1.12 -39.11
N VAL A 467 17.46 -1.37 -38.16
CA VAL A 467 18.37 -2.52 -38.19
C VAL A 467 17.61 -3.85 -38.16
N MET A 468 16.62 -4.00 -37.27
CA MET A 468 15.84 -5.25 -37.17
C MET A 468 14.98 -5.54 -38.41
N ARG A 469 14.65 -4.53 -39.22
CA ARG A 469 13.94 -4.70 -40.50
C ARG A 469 14.85 -5.28 -41.58
N THR A 470 16.09 -4.80 -41.68
CA THR A 470 16.96 -5.05 -42.84
C THR A 470 18.06 -6.08 -42.59
N GLU A 471 18.64 -6.10 -41.39
CA GLU A 471 19.83 -6.88 -41.12
C GLU A 471 19.51 -8.33 -40.72
N ALA A 472 20.41 -9.24 -41.12
CA ALA A 472 20.45 -10.61 -40.64
C ALA A 472 21.27 -10.72 -39.35
N ASP A 473 21.06 -11.79 -38.60
CA ASP A 473 21.87 -12.08 -37.41
C ASP A 473 23.33 -12.39 -37.82
N PRO A 474 24.34 -11.64 -37.30
CA PRO A 474 25.74 -11.90 -37.63
C PRO A 474 26.21 -13.32 -37.27
N ASP A 475 25.67 -13.89 -36.19
CA ASP A 475 26.03 -15.21 -35.70
C ASP A 475 25.17 -16.33 -36.33
N ALA A 476 24.14 -15.96 -37.10
CA ALA A 476 23.26 -16.89 -37.81
C ALA A 476 22.76 -16.28 -39.14
N PRO A 477 23.60 -16.32 -40.19
CA PRO A 477 23.27 -15.74 -41.50
C PRO A 477 21.94 -16.28 -42.05
N GLY A 478 21.07 -15.38 -42.52
CA GLY A 478 19.73 -15.71 -43.03
C GLY A 478 18.61 -15.77 -41.99
N CYS A 479 18.93 -15.57 -40.71
CA CYS A 479 17.95 -15.44 -39.63
C CYS A 479 17.71 -13.98 -39.22
N PRO A 480 16.54 -13.62 -38.67
CA PRO A 480 16.28 -12.29 -38.13
C PRO A 480 17.24 -11.95 -36.98
N ILE A 481 17.82 -10.75 -37.02
CA ILE A 481 18.76 -10.27 -36.00
C ILE A 481 18.11 -10.15 -34.61
N ARG A 482 18.81 -10.63 -33.57
CA ARG A 482 18.37 -10.47 -32.17
C ARG A 482 18.58 -9.05 -31.67
N TYR A 483 17.81 -8.68 -30.65
CA TYR A 483 17.81 -7.34 -30.09
C TYR A 483 19.19 -6.86 -29.60
N ASP A 484 19.96 -7.74 -28.95
CA ASP A 484 21.28 -7.43 -28.42
C ASP A 484 22.30 -7.08 -29.51
N GLU A 485 22.29 -7.79 -30.64
CA GLU A 485 23.11 -7.45 -31.80
C GLU A 485 22.57 -6.24 -32.55
N ALA A 486 21.25 -6.13 -32.71
CA ALA A 486 20.63 -4.96 -33.34
C ALA A 486 20.94 -3.66 -32.60
N VAL A 487 21.04 -3.71 -31.27
CA VAL A 487 21.47 -2.57 -30.43
C VAL A 487 22.91 -2.16 -30.73
N LYS A 488 23.83 -3.12 -30.90
CA LYS A 488 25.24 -2.84 -31.24
C LYS A 488 25.35 -2.22 -32.62
N LEU A 489 24.70 -2.80 -33.63
CA LEU A 489 24.68 -2.28 -35.00
C LEU A 489 24.00 -0.89 -35.10
N ALA A 490 23.00 -0.63 -34.25
CA ALA A 490 22.36 0.69 -34.14
C ALA A 490 23.27 1.76 -33.46
N GLY A 491 24.50 1.40 -33.08
CA GLY A 491 25.50 2.29 -32.48
C GLY A 491 25.35 2.49 -30.98
N PHE A 492 24.69 1.57 -30.27
CA PHE A 492 24.50 1.64 -28.82
C PHE A 492 25.31 0.56 -28.08
N ALA A 493 25.75 0.88 -26.86
CA ALA A 493 26.40 -0.08 -25.97
C ALA A 493 25.40 -1.14 -25.45
N HIS A 494 25.90 -2.30 -25.02
CA HIS A 494 25.06 -3.40 -24.56
C HIS A 494 24.12 -2.97 -23.41
N HIS A 495 22.83 -3.22 -23.58
CA HIS A 495 21.76 -2.75 -22.68
C HIS A 495 21.85 -3.26 -21.23
N SER A 496 22.70 -4.25 -20.95
CA SER A 496 22.93 -4.81 -19.61
C SER A 496 24.33 -4.57 -19.04
N ASP A 497 25.25 -4.00 -19.83
CA ASP A 497 26.57 -3.62 -19.36
C ASP A 497 26.58 -2.15 -18.94
N PHE A 498 26.75 -1.92 -17.64
CA PHE A 498 26.75 -0.59 -17.02
C PHE A 498 28.11 -0.25 -16.42
N ARG A 499 29.15 -1.02 -16.77
CA ARG A 499 30.50 -0.83 -16.28
C ARG A 499 31.11 0.34 -17.03
N THR A 500 31.47 1.38 -16.30
CA THR A 500 32.17 2.56 -16.82
C THR A 500 33.69 2.47 -16.58
N GLY A 501 34.16 1.43 -15.88
CA GLY A 501 35.57 1.27 -15.48
C GLY A 501 36.04 2.21 -14.36
N GLU A 502 35.43 3.38 -14.21
CA GLU A 502 35.79 4.38 -13.20
C GLU A 502 35.39 3.95 -11.77
N VAL A 503 36.37 4.08 -10.86
CA VAL A 503 36.26 3.87 -9.41
C VAL A 503 36.31 5.24 -8.74
N LEU A 504 35.34 5.53 -7.89
CA LEU A 504 35.20 6.80 -7.19
C LEU A 504 35.86 6.74 -5.80
N ASP A 505 36.26 7.90 -5.26
CA ASP A 505 36.79 8.00 -3.89
C ASP A 505 35.69 7.92 -2.82
N SER A 506 34.46 8.29 -3.18
CA SER A 506 33.29 8.16 -2.32
C SER A 506 32.02 7.98 -3.15
N LEU A 507 31.01 7.32 -2.58
CA LEU A 507 29.74 7.16 -3.27
C LEU A 507 28.96 8.48 -3.27
N PRO A 508 28.66 9.06 -4.44
CA PRO A 508 27.82 10.26 -4.56
C PRO A 508 26.36 9.89 -4.28
N TYR A 509 25.45 10.87 -4.31
CA TYR A 509 24.02 10.54 -4.26
C TYR A 509 23.65 9.55 -5.36
N TYR A 510 22.95 8.48 -5.01
CA TYR A 510 22.71 7.35 -5.90
C TYR A 510 22.03 7.76 -7.22
N GLY A 511 21.26 8.86 -7.25
CA GLY A 511 20.62 9.35 -8.47
C GLY A 511 21.59 9.77 -9.57
N GLY A 512 22.82 10.17 -9.22
CA GLY A 512 23.87 10.47 -10.20
C GLY A 512 24.40 9.24 -10.92
N ILE A 513 24.33 8.06 -10.31
CA ILE A 513 24.79 6.78 -10.89
C ILE A 513 23.62 5.98 -11.47
N LEU A 514 22.48 6.00 -10.79
CA LEU A 514 21.31 5.17 -11.06
C LEU A 514 20.22 5.93 -11.84
N SER A 515 20.61 6.90 -12.68
CA SER A 515 19.71 7.86 -13.37
C SER A 515 18.48 7.21 -14.02
N ARG A 516 18.63 6.02 -14.63
CA ARG A 516 17.54 5.27 -15.28
C ARG A 516 16.38 4.85 -14.36
N TYR A 517 16.60 4.80 -13.05
CA TYR A 517 15.61 4.44 -12.04
C TYR A 517 14.99 5.65 -11.35
N MET A 518 15.44 6.87 -11.71
CA MET A 518 15.02 8.10 -11.06
C MET A 518 13.71 8.61 -11.62
N LEU A 519 12.81 9.00 -10.73
CA LEU A 519 11.70 9.89 -11.06
C LEU A 519 12.10 11.33 -10.77
N PRO A 520 11.77 12.29 -11.63
CA PRO A 520 12.07 13.69 -11.37
C PRO A 520 11.38 14.22 -10.12
N VAL A 521 12.07 15.10 -9.40
CA VAL A 521 11.56 15.72 -8.18
C VAL A 521 11.40 17.22 -8.41
N THR A 522 10.16 17.67 -8.58
CA THR A 522 9.82 19.08 -8.85
C THR A 522 9.34 19.85 -7.62
N ALA A 523 9.40 19.22 -6.44
CA ALA A 523 8.95 19.87 -5.22
C ALA A 523 9.97 20.92 -4.75
N ALA A 524 9.53 22.17 -4.58
CA ALA A 524 10.38 23.27 -4.11
C ALA A 524 11.06 23.00 -2.75
N GLY A 525 10.42 22.21 -1.88
CA GLY A 525 11.00 21.81 -0.58
C GLY A 525 11.84 20.52 -0.60
N ALA A 526 12.10 19.92 -1.78
CA ALA A 526 13.02 18.79 -1.88
C ALA A 526 14.47 19.26 -1.88
N ALA A 527 15.39 18.41 -1.42
CA ALA A 527 16.82 18.70 -1.46
C ALA A 527 17.28 18.97 -2.90
N GLU A 528 18.21 19.91 -3.08
CA GLU A 528 18.67 20.32 -4.41
C GLU A 528 19.21 19.14 -5.22
N ILE A 529 19.95 18.25 -4.58
CA ILE A 529 20.50 17.05 -5.22
C ILE A 529 19.41 16.08 -5.73
N GLU A 530 18.26 15.99 -5.04
CA GLU A 530 17.10 15.21 -5.50
C GLU A 530 16.37 15.92 -6.65
N ARG A 531 16.33 17.26 -6.66
CA ARG A 531 15.78 18.02 -7.80
C ARG A 531 16.63 17.85 -9.04
N ARG A 532 17.96 17.85 -8.87
CA ARG A 532 18.95 17.71 -9.95
C ARG A 532 18.96 16.31 -10.55
N HIS A 533 19.01 15.26 -9.72
CA HIS A 533 19.17 13.88 -10.20
C HIS A 533 17.91 13.02 -10.12
N GLY A 534 16.82 13.52 -9.55
CA GLY A 534 15.61 12.74 -9.29
C GLY A 534 15.74 11.80 -8.09
N ARG A 535 14.72 10.94 -7.89
CA ARG A 535 14.63 10.01 -6.76
C ARG A 535 13.92 8.73 -7.15
N ILE A 536 14.35 7.57 -6.62
CA ILE A 536 13.62 6.32 -6.76
C ILE A 536 12.22 6.45 -6.13
N ALA A 537 11.21 5.95 -6.83
CA ALA A 537 9.81 6.03 -6.40
C ALA A 537 9.55 5.27 -5.09
N ASN A 538 10.20 4.12 -4.92
CA ASN A 538 10.08 3.27 -3.76
C ASN A 538 10.79 3.91 -2.55
N PRO A 539 10.06 4.33 -1.50
CA PRO A 539 10.65 5.05 -0.37
C PRO A 539 11.57 4.17 0.48
N THR A 540 11.28 2.87 0.61
CA THR A 540 12.11 1.92 1.35
C THR A 540 13.47 1.78 0.68
N VAL A 541 13.50 1.63 -0.65
CA VAL A 541 14.75 1.57 -1.43
C VAL A 541 15.53 2.89 -1.37
N HIS A 542 14.83 4.02 -1.46
CA HIS A 542 15.45 5.35 -1.33
C HIS A 542 16.14 5.55 0.02
N VAL A 543 15.49 5.18 1.12
CA VAL A 543 16.07 5.26 2.47
C VAL A 543 17.23 4.28 2.61
N GLY A 544 17.05 3.02 2.17
CA GLY A 544 18.06 1.98 2.20
C GLY A 544 19.36 2.37 1.49
N LEU A 545 19.27 2.83 0.24
CA LEU A 545 20.44 3.28 -0.54
C LEU A 545 21.15 4.48 0.09
N ASN A 546 20.42 5.40 0.72
CA ASN A 546 21.03 6.53 1.42
C ASN A 546 21.74 6.11 2.71
N GLN A 547 21.20 5.15 3.46
CA GLN A 547 21.90 4.60 4.64
C GLN A 547 23.12 3.79 4.20
N LEU A 548 23.00 3.01 3.13
CA LEU A 548 24.10 2.27 2.52
C LEU A 548 25.22 3.23 2.09
N ARG A 549 24.90 4.30 1.35
CA ARG A 549 25.87 5.35 0.97
C ARG A 549 26.63 5.89 2.17
N LYS A 550 25.91 6.28 3.22
CA LYS A 550 26.52 6.83 4.45
C LYS A 550 27.43 5.81 5.14
N LEU A 551 26.98 4.56 5.25
CA LEU A 551 27.73 3.47 5.86
C LEU A 551 29.01 3.18 5.06
N VAL A 552 28.89 2.98 3.75
CA VAL A 552 30.03 2.65 2.88
C VAL A 552 31.01 3.80 2.83
N ASN A 553 30.57 5.05 2.71
CA ASN A 553 31.48 6.20 2.74
C ASN A 553 32.20 6.34 4.08
N ALA A 554 31.55 6.01 5.21
CA ALA A 554 32.21 5.99 6.51
C ALA A 554 33.27 4.87 6.61
N LEU A 555 33.01 3.70 6.00
CA LEU A 555 33.98 2.61 5.92
C LEU A 555 35.16 2.98 5.01
N VAL A 556 34.89 3.55 3.84
CA VAL A 556 35.91 3.99 2.88
C VAL A 556 36.78 5.09 3.47
N GLY A 557 36.19 6.07 4.15
CA GLY A 557 36.95 7.11 4.86
C GLY A 557 37.84 6.56 5.97
N ARG A 558 37.55 5.37 6.53
CA ARG A 558 38.35 4.73 7.58
C ARG A 558 39.38 3.73 7.06
N TYR A 559 39.07 3.00 5.99
CA TYR A 559 39.85 1.85 5.52
C TYR A 559 40.35 1.96 4.07
N GLY A 560 40.03 3.04 3.36
CA GLY A 560 40.22 3.16 1.91
C GLY A 560 39.14 2.40 1.12
N PRO A 561 39.17 2.41 -0.22
CA PRO A 561 38.20 1.68 -1.04
C PRO A 561 38.32 0.16 -0.87
N PRO A 562 37.19 -0.59 -0.82
CA PRO A 562 37.21 -2.04 -0.70
C PRO A 562 37.80 -2.72 -1.93
N SER A 563 38.63 -3.75 -1.71
CA SER A 563 39.17 -4.57 -2.79
C SER A 563 38.07 -5.42 -3.44
N GLU A 564 37.20 -6.00 -2.62
CA GLU A 564 36.05 -6.79 -3.05
C GLU A 564 34.79 -6.41 -2.27
N ILE A 565 33.62 -6.57 -2.89
CA ILE A 565 32.34 -6.34 -2.22
C ILE A 565 31.42 -7.55 -2.43
N VAL A 566 30.72 -7.96 -1.39
CA VAL A 566 29.73 -9.05 -1.45
C VAL A 566 28.42 -8.60 -0.80
N VAL A 567 27.31 -8.78 -1.52
CA VAL A 567 25.98 -8.33 -1.08
C VAL A 567 24.98 -9.48 -1.18
N GLU A 568 24.09 -9.63 -0.21
CA GLU A 568 23.01 -10.64 -0.28
C GLU A 568 21.79 -10.15 -1.10
N LEU A 569 21.17 -11.08 -1.85
CA LEU A 569 19.84 -10.95 -2.44
C LEU A 569 18.83 -11.69 -1.56
N ALA A 570 17.66 -11.08 -1.35
CA ALA A 570 16.47 -11.78 -0.86
C ALA A 570 15.82 -12.72 -1.91
N ARG A 571 16.62 -13.40 -2.73
CA ARG A 571 16.15 -14.47 -3.61
C ARG A 571 16.48 -15.83 -3.00
N ASP A 572 15.51 -16.74 -3.03
CA ASP A 572 15.72 -18.15 -2.72
C ASP A 572 16.62 -18.82 -3.77
N LEU A 573 17.19 -19.96 -3.41
CA LEU A 573 18.00 -20.78 -4.30
C LEU A 573 17.18 -21.20 -5.54
N LYS A 574 17.86 -21.37 -6.68
CA LYS A 574 17.22 -21.75 -7.95
C LYS A 574 16.51 -23.11 -7.77
N MET A 575 15.23 -23.16 -8.13
CA MET A 575 14.43 -24.38 -8.10
C MET A 575 15.08 -25.47 -8.98
N ASN A 576 15.13 -26.71 -8.49
CA ASN A 576 15.66 -27.84 -9.26
C ASN A 576 14.70 -28.26 -10.39
N ALA A 577 15.11 -29.20 -11.25
CA ALA A 577 14.31 -29.61 -12.41
C ALA A 577 12.92 -30.12 -12.01
N LYS A 578 12.84 -30.99 -11.00
CA LYS A 578 11.59 -31.55 -10.46
C LYS A 578 10.66 -30.47 -9.90
N GLN A 579 11.17 -29.56 -9.07
CA GLN A 579 10.38 -28.44 -8.53
C GLN A 579 9.89 -27.49 -9.63
N ARG A 580 10.65 -27.30 -10.71
CA ARG A 580 10.22 -26.51 -11.88
C ARG A 580 9.11 -27.22 -12.65
N GLU A 581 9.16 -28.54 -12.74
CA GLU A 581 8.15 -29.38 -13.39
C GLU A 581 6.85 -29.42 -12.59
N GLU A 582 6.91 -29.70 -11.27
CA GLU A 582 5.75 -29.62 -10.36
C GLU A 582 5.11 -28.23 -10.40
N LEU A 583 5.92 -27.16 -10.45
CA LEU A 583 5.40 -25.80 -10.62
C LEU A 583 4.73 -25.60 -11.99
N LYS A 584 5.30 -26.16 -13.07
CA LYS A 584 4.69 -26.10 -14.42
C LYS A 584 3.35 -26.85 -14.45
N GLU A 585 3.28 -28.05 -13.87
CA GLU A 585 2.05 -28.85 -13.76
C GLU A 585 0.98 -28.13 -12.94
N GLN A 586 1.33 -27.61 -11.76
CA GLN A 586 0.38 -26.84 -10.95
C GLN A 586 -0.10 -25.58 -11.70
N GLN A 587 0.78 -24.98 -12.50
CA GLN A 587 0.45 -23.84 -13.34
C GLN A 587 -0.44 -24.19 -14.55
N ALA A 588 -0.31 -25.40 -15.08
CA ALA A 588 -1.12 -26.00 -16.14
C ALA A 588 -2.56 -26.28 -15.64
N GLU A 589 -2.68 -26.95 -14.49
CA GLU A 589 -3.97 -27.22 -13.85
C GLU A 589 -4.75 -25.94 -13.54
N ASN A 590 -4.06 -24.94 -12.98
CA ASN A 590 -4.66 -23.63 -12.71
C ASN A 590 -5.20 -22.96 -13.97
N ARG A 591 -4.56 -23.16 -15.12
CA ARG A 591 -5.02 -22.64 -16.41
C ARG A 591 -6.24 -23.37 -16.91
N LYS A 592 -6.21 -24.70 -16.95
CA LYS A 592 -7.34 -25.52 -17.35
C LYS A 592 -8.58 -25.20 -16.51
N ALA A 593 -8.38 -25.02 -15.20
CA ALA A 593 -9.44 -24.54 -14.31
C ALA A 593 -9.94 -23.14 -14.69
N ASN A 594 -9.05 -22.20 -15.00
CA ASN A 594 -9.45 -20.85 -15.42
C ASN A 594 -10.17 -20.82 -16.78
N GLU A 595 -9.79 -21.67 -17.73
CA GLU A 595 -10.48 -21.79 -19.02
C GLU A 595 -11.89 -22.35 -18.86
N ARG A 596 -12.06 -23.40 -18.04
CA ARG A 596 -13.38 -23.90 -17.66
C ARG A 596 -14.25 -22.81 -17.03
N ARG A 597 -13.69 -22.01 -16.11
CA ARG A 597 -14.39 -20.88 -15.49
C ARG A 597 -14.81 -19.83 -16.51
N ARG A 598 -13.93 -19.47 -17.46
CA ARG A 598 -14.27 -18.53 -18.55
C ARG A 598 -15.42 -19.07 -19.41
N ALA A 599 -15.40 -20.35 -19.76
CA ALA A 599 -16.49 -20.96 -20.52
C ALA A 599 -17.84 -20.89 -19.76
N VAL A 600 -17.82 -21.08 -18.44
CA VAL A 600 -19.01 -20.89 -17.59
C VAL A 600 -19.48 -19.44 -17.58
N LEU A 601 -18.57 -18.47 -17.49
CA LEU A 601 -18.92 -17.05 -17.60
C LEU A 601 -19.57 -16.74 -18.94
N GLU A 602 -18.95 -17.16 -20.05
CA GLU A 602 -19.47 -16.94 -21.41
C GLU A 602 -20.86 -17.55 -21.62
N ALA A 603 -21.11 -18.74 -21.07
CA ALA A 603 -22.43 -19.37 -21.11
C ALA A 603 -23.47 -18.53 -20.34
N LEU A 604 -23.14 -18.08 -19.12
CA LEU A 604 -24.03 -17.24 -18.31
C LEU A 604 -24.28 -15.85 -18.94
N GLU A 605 -23.28 -15.27 -19.59
CA GLU A 605 -23.43 -14.02 -20.35
C GLU A 605 -24.41 -14.21 -21.52
N ARG A 606 -24.29 -15.31 -22.29
CA ARG A 606 -25.20 -15.64 -23.41
C ARG A 606 -26.63 -15.90 -22.94
N GLU A 607 -26.82 -16.67 -21.89
CA GLU A 607 -28.15 -17.11 -21.43
C GLU A 607 -28.92 -16.03 -20.66
N HIS A 608 -28.22 -15.09 -20.02
CA HIS A 608 -28.83 -14.14 -19.08
C HIS A 608 -28.49 -12.67 -19.33
N GLY A 609 -27.73 -12.35 -20.38
CA GLY A 609 -27.39 -10.97 -20.75
C GLY A 609 -26.54 -10.25 -19.70
N LEU A 610 -25.81 -11.00 -18.86
CA LEU A 610 -24.91 -10.45 -17.84
C LEU A 610 -23.57 -10.05 -18.48
N VAL A 611 -22.81 -9.15 -17.84
CA VAL A 611 -21.43 -8.81 -18.23
C VAL A 611 -20.51 -9.26 -17.10
N LEU A 612 -19.83 -10.39 -17.29
CA LEU A 612 -19.17 -11.15 -16.24
C LEU A 612 -17.68 -11.43 -16.48
N ASP A 613 -17.08 -11.16 -17.65
CA ASP A 613 -15.62 -11.35 -17.80
C ASP A 613 -14.78 -10.31 -17.06
N THR A 614 -14.54 -10.59 -15.77
CA THR A 614 -13.78 -9.73 -14.85
C THR A 614 -13.01 -10.56 -13.82
N PRO A 615 -11.91 -10.07 -13.22
CA PRO A 615 -11.13 -10.81 -12.21
C PRO A 615 -11.95 -11.17 -10.98
N ASP A 616 -12.89 -10.30 -10.60
CA ASP A 616 -13.83 -10.55 -9.51
C ASP A 616 -14.71 -11.76 -9.83
N ALA A 617 -15.20 -11.88 -11.07
CA ALA A 617 -16.04 -12.99 -11.45
C ALA A 617 -15.27 -14.31 -11.54
N MET A 618 -14.04 -14.26 -12.04
CA MET A 618 -13.10 -15.37 -12.01
C MET A 618 -12.80 -15.82 -10.57
N LEU A 619 -12.60 -14.86 -9.67
CA LEU A 619 -12.40 -15.15 -8.25
C LEU A 619 -13.67 -15.74 -7.62
N ARG A 620 -14.85 -15.18 -7.90
CA ARG A 620 -16.14 -15.72 -7.45
C ARG A 620 -16.33 -17.17 -7.89
N LEU A 621 -16.09 -17.49 -9.17
CA LEU A 621 -16.20 -18.87 -9.67
C LEU A 621 -15.18 -19.80 -9.03
N ARG A 622 -13.93 -19.35 -8.87
CA ARG A 622 -12.91 -20.12 -8.16
C ARG A 622 -13.37 -20.44 -6.74
N LEU A 623 -13.81 -19.44 -5.99
CA LEU A 623 -14.28 -19.62 -4.61
C LEU A 623 -15.56 -20.45 -4.54
N TRP A 624 -16.40 -20.39 -5.57
CA TRP A 624 -17.63 -21.18 -5.68
C TRP A 624 -17.35 -22.66 -5.95
N GLU A 625 -16.40 -22.98 -6.83
CA GLU A 625 -15.93 -24.36 -7.05
C GLU A 625 -15.28 -24.95 -5.80
N GLU A 626 -14.60 -24.13 -5.00
CA GLU A 626 -14.01 -24.56 -3.72
C GLU A 626 -15.05 -24.92 -2.66
N LEU A 627 -16.35 -24.59 -2.84
CA LEU A 627 -17.42 -24.98 -1.92
C LEU A 627 -17.85 -26.45 -2.05
N GLY A 628 -17.51 -27.11 -3.16
CA GLY A 628 -17.92 -28.49 -3.42
C GLY A 628 -17.65 -28.92 -4.86
N GLU A 629 -17.35 -30.21 -5.04
CA GLU A 629 -16.99 -30.79 -6.34
C GLU A 629 -18.13 -30.65 -7.35
N SER A 630 -19.34 -31.03 -6.94
CA SER A 630 -20.55 -30.96 -7.77
C SER A 630 -21.28 -29.63 -7.61
N VAL A 631 -22.05 -29.23 -8.63
CA VAL A 631 -22.86 -27.99 -8.59
C VAL A 631 -23.95 -28.04 -7.52
N VAL A 632 -24.44 -29.24 -7.16
CA VAL A 632 -25.46 -29.43 -6.13
C VAL A 632 -24.92 -29.29 -4.71
N ASP A 633 -23.62 -29.52 -4.52
CA ASP A 633 -22.96 -29.46 -3.22
C ASP A 633 -22.38 -28.08 -2.90
N ARG A 634 -22.33 -27.16 -3.87
CA ARG A 634 -21.82 -25.79 -3.69
C ARG A 634 -22.78 -24.94 -2.87
N LYS A 635 -22.70 -25.11 -1.56
CA LYS A 635 -23.55 -24.48 -0.56
C LYS A 635 -22.78 -23.39 0.16
N CYS A 636 -23.47 -22.29 0.48
CA CYS A 636 -22.93 -21.26 1.36
C CYS A 636 -22.41 -21.90 2.65
N VAL A 637 -21.13 -21.70 2.95
CA VAL A 637 -20.48 -22.33 4.12
C VAL A 637 -21.26 -22.02 5.42
N TYR A 638 -21.79 -20.80 5.53
CA TYR A 638 -22.52 -20.35 6.73
C TYR A 638 -23.96 -20.85 6.83
N THR A 639 -24.73 -20.82 5.74
CA THR A 639 -26.18 -21.06 5.79
C THR A 639 -26.60 -22.41 5.26
N GLY A 640 -25.72 -23.15 4.58
CA GLY A 640 -26.06 -24.41 3.91
C GLY A 640 -26.95 -24.27 2.67
N ARG A 641 -27.43 -23.07 2.36
CA ARG A 641 -28.21 -22.80 1.14
C ARG A 641 -27.32 -22.93 -0.09
N GLN A 642 -27.80 -23.65 -1.09
CA GLN A 642 -27.11 -23.82 -2.37
C GLN A 642 -26.91 -22.46 -3.05
N ILE A 643 -25.72 -22.23 -3.58
CA ILE A 643 -25.41 -21.08 -4.43
C ILE A 643 -25.34 -21.62 -5.86
N SER A 644 -26.29 -21.21 -6.71
CA SER A 644 -26.20 -21.51 -8.14
C SER A 644 -25.20 -20.59 -8.83
N ALA A 645 -24.72 -20.98 -10.01
CA ALA A 645 -23.82 -20.14 -10.80
C ALA A 645 -24.42 -18.77 -11.14
N ARG A 646 -25.74 -18.69 -11.36
CA ARG A 646 -26.47 -17.42 -11.53
C ARG A 646 -26.53 -16.61 -10.22
N MET A 647 -26.84 -17.26 -9.10
CA MET A 647 -26.94 -16.61 -7.80
C MET A 647 -25.59 -16.02 -7.33
N LEU A 648 -24.48 -16.65 -7.71
CA LEU A 648 -23.13 -16.20 -7.41
C LEU A 648 -22.84 -14.76 -7.87
N PHE A 649 -23.50 -14.31 -8.94
CA PHE A 649 -23.35 -12.97 -9.52
C PHE A 649 -24.50 -12.02 -9.19
N SER A 650 -25.46 -12.45 -8.38
CA SER A 650 -26.53 -11.58 -7.90
C SER A 650 -26.12 -10.80 -6.66
N ASP A 651 -26.98 -9.87 -6.27
CA ASP A 651 -26.87 -9.13 -5.01
C ASP A 651 -27.10 -9.98 -3.75
N GLU A 652 -27.31 -11.28 -3.88
CA GLU A 652 -27.49 -12.19 -2.75
C GLU A 652 -26.17 -12.79 -2.27
N VAL A 653 -25.07 -12.71 -3.04
CA VAL A 653 -23.79 -13.37 -2.74
C VAL A 653 -22.64 -12.38 -2.73
N ASP A 654 -21.84 -12.41 -1.67
CA ASP A 654 -20.64 -11.61 -1.51
C ASP A 654 -19.41 -12.50 -1.26
N ILE A 655 -18.23 -12.00 -1.63
CA ILE A 655 -16.95 -12.56 -1.17
C ILE A 655 -16.76 -12.13 0.29
N ASP A 656 -16.54 -13.10 1.17
CA ASP A 656 -16.24 -12.91 2.58
C ASP A 656 -14.77 -13.19 2.89
N HIS A 657 -14.19 -12.37 3.77
CA HIS A 657 -12.92 -12.67 4.41
C HIS A 657 -13.17 -13.57 5.61
N ILE A 658 -12.89 -14.88 5.51
CA ILE A 658 -13.16 -15.88 6.57
C ILE A 658 -12.67 -15.35 7.93
N LEU A 659 -11.40 -14.94 8.02
CA LEU A 659 -10.90 -14.12 9.12
C LEU A 659 -10.98 -12.63 8.75
N PRO A 660 -11.48 -11.74 9.62
CA PRO A 660 -11.65 -10.33 9.28
C PRO A 660 -10.33 -9.64 8.90
N PHE A 661 -10.28 -9.03 7.71
CA PHE A 661 -9.07 -8.37 7.19
C PHE A 661 -8.46 -7.37 8.17
N LYS A 662 -9.28 -6.54 8.85
CA LYS A 662 -8.79 -5.57 9.85
C LYS A 662 -8.08 -6.21 11.05
N ARG A 663 -8.24 -7.51 11.25
CA ARG A 663 -7.70 -8.29 12.38
C ARG A 663 -6.63 -9.29 11.95
N SER A 664 -6.66 -9.78 10.72
CA SER A 664 -5.68 -10.74 10.16
C SER A 664 -4.67 -10.12 9.20
N LEU A 665 -5.00 -8.99 8.56
CA LEU A 665 -4.27 -8.38 7.43
C LEU A 665 -4.04 -9.34 6.25
N ASP A 666 -4.84 -10.40 6.18
CA ASP A 666 -4.74 -11.45 5.18
C ASP A 666 -5.84 -11.26 4.13
N ASP A 667 -5.43 -10.80 2.95
CA ASP A 667 -6.28 -10.65 1.76
C ASP A 667 -5.98 -11.74 0.72
N SER A 668 -5.28 -12.80 1.13
CA SER A 668 -4.96 -13.90 0.23
C SER A 668 -6.22 -14.70 -0.11
N PRO A 669 -6.26 -15.39 -1.27
CA PRO A 669 -7.36 -16.28 -1.61
C PRO A 669 -7.64 -17.36 -0.56
N ALA A 670 -6.63 -17.74 0.26
CA ALA A 670 -6.79 -18.68 1.37
C ALA A 670 -7.70 -18.14 2.48
N ASN A 671 -7.83 -16.81 2.61
CA ASN A 671 -8.72 -16.17 3.57
C ASN A 671 -10.06 -15.72 2.97
N LEU A 672 -10.33 -16.02 1.69
CA LEU A 672 -11.57 -15.62 1.02
C LEU A 672 -12.52 -16.82 0.83
N THR A 673 -13.82 -16.59 0.83
CA THR A 673 -14.83 -17.57 0.39
C THR A 673 -16.06 -16.83 -0.16
N VAL A 674 -16.95 -17.49 -0.88
CA VAL A 674 -18.24 -16.91 -1.27
C VAL A 674 -19.33 -17.36 -0.31
N SER A 675 -20.19 -16.43 0.09
CA SER A 675 -21.27 -16.69 1.03
C SER A 675 -22.47 -15.80 0.75
N LEU A 676 -23.64 -16.16 1.29
CA LEU A 676 -24.81 -15.28 1.21
C LEU A 676 -24.50 -13.96 1.90
N ARG A 677 -24.82 -12.85 1.22
CA ARG A 677 -24.65 -11.47 1.70
C ARG A 677 -25.25 -11.27 3.09
N ALA A 678 -26.40 -11.87 3.37
CA ALA A 678 -27.02 -11.81 4.71
C ALA A 678 -26.13 -12.42 5.81
N ALA A 679 -25.54 -13.59 5.55
CA ALA A 679 -24.63 -14.27 6.48
C ALA A 679 -23.29 -13.53 6.63
N ASN A 680 -22.73 -13.04 5.52
CA ASN A 680 -21.52 -12.21 5.52
C ASN A 680 -21.73 -10.92 6.36
N ARG A 681 -22.83 -10.19 6.11
CA ARG A 681 -23.19 -8.99 6.88
C ARG A 681 -23.39 -9.29 8.36
N PHE A 682 -24.03 -10.43 8.67
CA PHE A 682 -24.19 -10.87 10.05
C PHE A 682 -22.84 -11.15 10.71
N LYS A 683 -21.92 -11.86 10.04
CA LYS A 683 -20.57 -12.14 10.53
C LYS A 683 -19.80 -10.84 10.82
N GLY A 684 -19.76 -9.90 9.87
CA GLY A 684 -19.13 -8.60 10.05
C GLY A 684 -17.64 -8.71 10.40
N ASN A 685 -17.14 -7.94 11.38
CA ASN A 685 -15.72 -7.94 11.77
C ASN A 685 -15.35 -9.07 12.77
N ARG A 686 -16.06 -10.20 12.73
CA ARG A 686 -15.91 -11.37 13.61
C ARG A 686 -15.39 -12.60 12.84
N THR A 687 -14.74 -13.53 13.53
CA THR A 687 -14.39 -14.85 12.95
C THR A 687 -15.65 -15.70 12.75
N PRO A 688 -15.61 -16.79 11.95
CA PRO A 688 -16.76 -17.67 11.79
C PRO A 688 -17.23 -18.23 13.13
N TYR A 689 -16.30 -18.70 13.97
CA TYR A 689 -16.62 -19.18 15.32
C TYR A 689 -17.29 -18.09 16.17
N GLU A 690 -16.72 -16.88 16.23
CA GLU A 690 -17.32 -15.77 16.99
C GLU A 690 -18.72 -15.37 16.50
N ALA A 691 -19.02 -15.57 15.21
CA ALA A 691 -20.28 -15.21 14.60
C ALA A 691 -21.35 -16.30 14.76
N PHE A 692 -20.97 -17.57 14.57
CA PHE A 692 -21.93 -18.66 14.35
C PHE A 692 -21.89 -19.79 15.39
N SER A 693 -21.00 -19.78 16.38
CA SER A 693 -20.89 -20.86 17.40
C SER A 693 -22.12 -21.06 18.29
N GLN A 694 -23.17 -20.26 18.12
CA GLN A 694 -24.43 -20.33 18.85
C GLN A 694 -25.61 -20.65 17.90
N SER A 695 -25.29 -21.21 16.73
CA SER A 695 -26.24 -21.61 15.68
C SER A 695 -27.36 -20.59 15.39
N PRO A 696 -27.04 -19.31 15.11
CA PRO A 696 -28.04 -18.26 14.98
C PRO A 696 -28.87 -18.39 13.71
N THR A 697 -30.12 -17.92 13.75
CA THR A 697 -30.93 -17.73 12.53
C THR A 697 -30.57 -16.41 11.85
N VAL A 698 -30.22 -16.46 10.57
CA VAL A 698 -29.86 -15.29 9.75
C VAL A 698 -30.73 -15.28 8.49
N ALA A 699 -31.50 -14.20 8.32
CA ALA A 699 -32.44 -14.05 7.19
C ALA A 699 -33.38 -15.26 6.99
N GLY A 700 -33.94 -15.77 8.09
CA GLY A 700 -34.85 -16.91 8.08
C GLY A 700 -34.19 -18.28 7.94
N LEU A 701 -32.85 -18.35 7.82
CA LEU A 701 -32.10 -19.60 7.68
C LEU A 701 -31.32 -19.93 8.95
N GLN A 702 -31.46 -21.15 9.46
CA GLN A 702 -30.69 -21.63 10.60
C GLN A 702 -29.24 -21.87 10.21
N CYS A 703 -28.31 -21.07 10.76
CA CYS A 703 -26.89 -21.18 10.50
C CYS A 703 -26.25 -22.05 11.59
N ASP A 704 -26.48 -23.36 11.51
CA ASP A 704 -26.00 -24.31 12.51
C ASP A 704 -24.47 -24.46 12.51
N TRP A 705 -23.84 -24.34 13.69
CA TRP A 705 -22.38 -24.39 13.82
C TRP A 705 -21.80 -25.74 13.39
N ASP A 706 -22.42 -26.86 13.77
CA ASP A 706 -21.91 -28.18 13.42
C ASP A 706 -22.00 -28.42 11.91
N GLY A 707 -23.10 -27.98 11.30
CA GLY A 707 -23.25 -27.91 9.85
C GLY A 707 -22.21 -27.00 9.16
N ILE A 708 -21.90 -25.84 9.73
CA ILE A 708 -20.88 -24.92 9.23
C ILE A 708 -19.50 -25.57 9.32
N TRP A 709 -19.18 -26.16 10.46
CA TRP A 709 -17.91 -26.84 10.70
C TRP A 709 -17.71 -27.98 9.70
N LYS A 710 -18.74 -28.82 9.49
CA LYS A 710 -18.72 -29.91 8.51
C LYS A 710 -18.46 -29.39 7.09
N ARG A 711 -19.24 -28.41 6.62
CA ARG A 711 -19.03 -27.79 5.30
C ARG A 711 -17.66 -27.11 5.15
N SER A 712 -17.12 -26.58 6.25
CA SER A 712 -15.77 -25.98 6.23
C SER A 712 -14.66 -27.01 6.01
N GLN A 713 -14.90 -28.29 6.30
CA GLN A 713 -13.95 -29.38 6.01
C GLN A 713 -13.90 -29.73 4.52
N ASP A 714 -14.97 -29.44 3.78
CA ASP A 714 -15.04 -29.65 2.33
C ASP A 714 -14.27 -28.57 1.56
N LEU A 715 -13.91 -27.46 2.21
CA LEU A 715 -13.06 -26.42 1.62
C LEU A 715 -11.61 -26.92 1.43
N PRO A 716 -10.83 -26.25 0.57
CA PRO A 716 -9.39 -26.50 0.46
C PRO A 716 -8.67 -26.46 1.81
N ARG A 717 -7.67 -27.34 1.98
CA ARG A 717 -6.95 -27.56 3.25
C ARG A 717 -6.44 -26.26 3.90
N ASN A 718 -5.97 -25.31 3.08
CA ASN A 718 -5.48 -23.99 3.49
C ASN A 718 -6.55 -23.04 4.08
N LYS A 719 -7.85 -23.39 3.97
CA LYS A 719 -8.98 -22.62 4.50
C LYS A 719 -9.58 -23.18 5.77
N ARG A 720 -9.49 -24.51 5.96
CA ARG A 720 -10.20 -25.25 7.03
C ARG A 720 -9.89 -24.71 8.42
N TRP A 721 -8.61 -24.50 8.71
CA TRP A 721 -8.14 -24.06 10.02
C TRP A 721 -8.70 -22.69 10.44
N ARG A 722 -9.15 -21.86 9.48
CA ARG A 722 -9.68 -20.51 9.72
C ARG A 722 -11.06 -20.50 10.37
N PHE A 723 -11.72 -21.65 10.42
CA PHE A 723 -13.00 -21.84 11.10
C PHE A 723 -12.83 -22.28 12.56
N ARG A 724 -11.61 -22.57 13.01
CA ARG A 724 -11.34 -22.95 14.40
C ARG A 724 -11.67 -21.81 15.37
N ALA A 725 -12.01 -22.19 16.61
CA ALA A 725 -12.26 -21.24 17.70
C ALA A 725 -11.05 -20.33 17.98
N ASP A 726 -9.84 -20.87 17.83
CA ASP A 726 -8.57 -20.20 18.05
C ASP A 726 -7.92 -19.65 16.78
N ALA A 727 -8.58 -19.67 15.62
CA ALA A 727 -7.97 -19.33 14.34
C ALA A 727 -7.28 -17.96 14.34
N LEU A 728 -7.90 -16.95 14.97
CA LEU A 728 -7.29 -15.63 15.05
C LEU A 728 -6.12 -15.57 16.04
N ASP A 729 -6.13 -16.41 17.08
CA ASP A 729 -4.99 -16.57 17.96
C ASP A 729 -3.84 -17.22 17.20
N LEU A 730 -4.09 -18.23 16.36
CA LEU A 730 -3.05 -18.85 15.51
C LEU A 730 -2.36 -17.82 14.61
N VAL A 731 -3.12 -16.86 14.05
CA VAL A 731 -2.53 -15.76 13.23
C VAL A 731 -1.69 -14.82 14.09
N LYS A 732 -2.11 -14.53 15.33
CA LYS A 732 -1.54 -13.46 16.16
C LYS A 732 -0.48 -13.94 17.15
N ASP A 733 -0.49 -15.21 17.48
CA ASP A 733 0.24 -15.82 18.58
C ASP A 733 1.18 -16.89 18.01
N LYS A 734 2.45 -16.50 17.92
CA LYS A 734 3.52 -17.37 17.44
C LYS A 734 3.88 -18.46 18.46
N ALA A 735 3.73 -18.18 19.76
CA ALA A 735 4.00 -19.16 20.81
C ALA A 735 2.94 -20.26 20.81
N LYS A 736 1.66 -19.91 20.61
CA LYS A 736 0.59 -20.90 20.45
C LYS A 736 0.84 -21.82 19.25
N ARG A 737 1.34 -21.29 18.12
CA ARG A 737 1.74 -22.10 16.97
C ARG A 737 2.92 -23.02 17.28
N ALA A 738 3.92 -22.54 18.01
CA ALA A 738 5.07 -23.35 18.42
C ALA A 738 4.66 -24.49 19.36
N LEU A 739 3.81 -24.21 20.35
CA LEU A 739 3.22 -25.22 21.24
C LEU A 739 2.41 -26.27 20.48
N LEU A 740 1.58 -25.85 19.52
CA LEU A 740 0.81 -26.78 18.69
C LEU A 740 1.70 -27.59 17.75
N ARG A 741 2.84 -27.03 17.32
CA ARG A 741 3.88 -27.74 16.55
C ARG A 741 4.54 -28.83 17.40
N GLU A 742 4.98 -28.49 18.60
CA GLU A 742 5.62 -29.41 19.55
C GLU A 742 4.69 -30.56 19.96
N ARG A 743 3.39 -30.28 20.10
CA ARG A 743 2.38 -31.28 20.46
C ARG A 743 1.82 -32.07 19.28
N GLY A 744 2.19 -31.72 18.05
CA GLY A 744 1.66 -32.35 16.83
C GLY A 744 0.15 -32.14 16.61
N GLU A 745 -0.47 -31.16 17.27
CA GLU A 745 -1.93 -30.92 17.24
C GLU A 745 -2.40 -30.24 15.94
N LEU A 746 -1.48 -29.69 15.14
CA LEU A 746 -1.76 -29.16 13.80
C LEU A 746 -0.69 -29.66 12.81
N PRO A 747 -1.10 -29.99 11.57
CA PRO A 747 -0.14 -30.37 10.53
C PRO A 747 0.89 -29.27 10.26
N ASP A 748 2.14 -29.69 10.08
CA ASP A 748 3.29 -28.81 10.05
C ASP A 748 3.29 -27.87 8.81
N ASP A 749 2.68 -28.33 7.72
CA ASP A 749 2.40 -27.56 6.50
C ASP A 749 1.38 -26.44 6.74
N VAL A 750 0.33 -26.68 7.53
CA VAL A 750 -0.66 -25.66 7.91
C VAL A 750 0.00 -24.56 8.74
N LEU A 751 0.90 -24.92 9.65
CA LEU A 751 1.64 -23.95 10.46
C LEU A 751 2.59 -23.11 9.60
N ARG A 752 3.30 -23.71 8.64
CA ARG A 752 4.15 -22.98 7.68
C ARG A 752 3.34 -22.02 6.80
N GLU A 753 2.14 -22.42 6.40
CA GLU A 753 1.25 -21.56 5.63
C GLU A 753 0.80 -20.33 6.42
N ILE A 754 0.43 -20.50 7.70
CA ILE A 754 0.07 -19.39 8.59
C ILE A 754 1.25 -18.42 8.76
N ASP A 755 2.48 -18.95 8.82
CA ASP A 755 3.71 -18.15 8.92
C ASP A 755 4.04 -17.39 7.62
N ASN A 756 3.76 -17.98 6.45
CA ASN A 756 4.04 -17.41 5.13
C ASN A 756 2.93 -16.48 4.60
N GLY A 757 1.69 -16.64 5.08
CA GLY A 757 0.49 -15.98 4.55
C GLY A 757 0.34 -14.48 4.83
N SER A 758 1.26 -13.85 5.56
CA SER A 758 1.18 -12.39 5.76
C SER A 758 1.62 -11.64 4.48
N ALA A 759 0.70 -10.91 3.86
CA ALA A 759 0.97 -10.08 2.66
C ALA A 759 2.11 -9.06 2.85
N PHE A 760 2.51 -8.81 4.10
CA PHE A 760 3.66 -8.01 4.50
C PHE A 760 5.01 -8.68 4.15
N ILE A 761 5.17 -9.99 4.40
CA ILE A 761 6.44 -10.72 4.17
C ILE A 761 6.72 -10.86 2.67
N ALA A 762 5.72 -11.27 1.88
CA ALA A 762 5.87 -11.41 0.42
C ALA A 762 6.29 -10.11 -0.28
N ARG A 763 5.81 -8.95 0.21
CA ARG A 763 6.16 -7.63 -0.34
C ARG A 763 7.54 -7.15 0.10
N GLN A 764 7.95 -7.43 1.34
CA GLN A 764 9.32 -7.15 1.78
C GLN A 764 10.35 -7.93 0.94
N LEU A 765 10.06 -9.18 0.58
CA LEU A 765 10.95 -9.97 -0.29
C LEU A 765 11.14 -9.32 -1.68
N VAL A 766 10.07 -8.79 -2.28
CA VAL A 766 10.14 -8.06 -3.57
C VAL A 766 10.96 -6.76 -3.44
N ASP A 767 10.69 -5.97 -2.40
CA ASP A 767 11.40 -4.70 -2.14
C ASP A 767 12.90 -4.94 -1.89
N THR A 768 13.27 -5.99 -1.13
CA THR A 768 14.66 -6.36 -0.87
C THR A 768 15.36 -6.91 -2.11
N ALA A 769 14.68 -7.69 -2.95
CA ALA A 769 15.23 -8.17 -4.22
C ALA A 769 15.52 -7.02 -5.20
N TYR A 770 14.64 -6.00 -5.23
CA TYR A 770 14.89 -4.79 -6.02
C TYR A 770 16.07 -3.97 -5.46
N LEU A 771 16.10 -3.73 -4.14
CA LEU A 771 17.17 -3.02 -3.45
C LEU A 771 18.54 -3.65 -3.69
N ALA A 772 18.65 -4.97 -3.56
CA ALA A 772 19.91 -5.69 -3.76
C ALA A 772 20.43 -5.58 -5.22
N ARG A 773 19.53 -5.64 -6.22
CA ARG A 773 19.90 -5.47 -7.63
C ARG A 773 20.46 -4.08 -7.94
N VAL A 774 19.84 -3.02 -7.43
CA VAL A 774 20.34 -1.64 -7.63
C VAL A 774 21.58 -1.36 -6.79
N THR A 775 21.71 -2.01 -5.62
CA THR A 775 22.87 -1.90 -4.74
C THR A 775 24.14 -2.38 -5.42
N ARG A 776 24.12 -3.54 -6.12
CA ARG A 776 25.29 -4.01 -6.88
C ARG A 776 25.79 -2.95 -7.87
N GLN A 777 24.90 -2.39 -8.68
CA GLN A 777 25.26 -1.38 -9.68
C GLN A 777 25.85 -0.13 -9.04
N TYR A 778 25.34 0.25 -7.87
CA TYR A 778 25.80 1.42 -7.15
C TYR A 778 27.16 1.21 -6.48
N LEU A 779 27.38 0.05 -5.83
CA LEU A 779 28.64 -0.31 -5.17
C LEU A 779 29.76 -0.64 -6.16
N ALA A 780 29.44 -1.03 -7.40
CA ALA A 780 30.42 -1.22 -8.46
C ALA A 780 31.34 0.01 -8.67
N ARG A 781 30.86 1.20 -8.31
CA ARG A 781 31.59 2.47 -8.47
C ARG A 781 32.60 2.77 -7.36
N ILE A 782 32.74 1.90 -6.34
CA ILE A 782 33.68 2.09 -5.23
C ILE A 782 34.63 0.90 -5.03
N CYS A 783 34.51 -0.15 -5.84
CA CYS A 783 35.33 -1.35 -5.70
C CYS A 783 36.69 -1.15 -6.38
N ALA A 784 37.78 -1.25 -5.63
CA ALA A 784 39.13 -0.93 -6.09
C ALA A 784 39.63 -1.85 -7.22
N LEU A 785 39.27 -3.14 -7.17
CA LEU A 785 39.60 -4.13 -8.21
C LEU A 785 38.57 -4.16 -9.35
N GLY A 786 37.70 -3.16 -9.43
CA GLY A 786 36.73 -2.99 -10.51
C GLY A 786 35.37 -3.64 -10.25
N PRO A 787 34.41 -3.41 -11.17
CA PRO A 787 33.00 -3.74 -10.97
C PRO A 787 32.71 -5.25 -10.93
N ASP A 788 33.57 -6.08 -11.53
CA ASP A 788 33.39 -7.54 -11.57
C ASP A 788 33.71 -8.22 -10.22
N ARG A 789 34.36 -7.49 -9.30
CA ARG A 789 34.61 -7.91 -7.91
C ARG A 789 33.48 -7.57 -6.94
N VAL A 790 32.36 -7.03 -7.45
CA VAL A 790 31.11 -6.86 -6.68
C VAL A 790 30.20 -8.06 -6.92
N ARG A 791 30.21 -8.97 -5.96
CA ARG A 791 29.46 -10.23 -6.00
C ARG A 791 28.14 -10.13 -5.26
N VAL A 792 27.23 -11.01 -5.66
CA VAL A 792 25.90 -11.05 -5.11
C VAL A 792 25.51 -12.51 -4.81
N ILE A 793 24.98 -12.77 -3.61
CA ILE A 793 24.72 -14.13 -3.08
C ILE A 793 23.23 -14.29 -2.72
N PRO A 794 22.57 -15.41 -3.02
CA PRO A 794 21.18 -15.66 -2.62
C PRO A 794 21.06 -16.03 -1.13
N GLY A 795 20.05 -15.48 -0.45
CA GLY A 795 19.96 -15.60 1.02
C GLY A 795 19.57 -16.97 1.59
N GLY A 796 19.01 -17.87 0.75
CA GLY A 796 18.79 -19.26 1.15
C GLY A 796 20.08 -19.98 1.56
N LEU A 797 21.22 -19.60 0.97
CA LEU A 797 22.53 -20.19 1.26
C LEU A 797 23.10 -19.71 2.60
N THR A 798 22.91 -18.43 2.94
CA THR A 798 23.37 -17.82 4.21
C THR A 798 22.83 -18.58 5.42
N GLY A 799 21.55 -18.95 5.38
CA GLY A 799 20.90 -19.71 6.46
C GLY A 799 21.47 -21.11 6.66
N LEU A 800 21.83 -21.80 5.58
CA LEU A 800 22.43 -23.14 5.59
C LEU A 800 23.84 -23.12 6.18
N LEU A 801 24.71 -22.23 5.67
CA LEU A 801 26.10 -22.11 6.12
C LEU A 801 26.19 -21.68 7.59
N ARG A 802 25.29 -20.80 8.03
CA ARG A 802 25.22 -20.38 9.44
C ARG A 802 24.90 -21.54 10.39
N ARG A 803 24.07 -22.51 9.97
CA ARG A 803 23.80 -23.74 10.75
C ARG A 803 25.05 -24.61 10.81
N LYS A 804 25.69 -24.86 9.65
CA LYS A 804 26.89 -25.71 9.55
C LYS A 804 28.03 -25.22 10.44
N TRP A 805 28.31 -23.92 10.45
CA TRP A 805 29.38 -23.37 11.28
C TRP A 805 28.98 -23.12 12.74
N GLY A 806 27.80 -23.58 13.17
CA GLY A 806 27.35 -23.49 14.56
C GLY A 806 27.08 -22.05 15.04
N LEU A 807 26.94 -21.10 14.12
CA LEU A 807 26.89 -19.67 14.43
C LEU A 807 25.55 -19.23 15.03
N ASN A 808 24.47 -20.01 14.85
CA ASN A 808 23.15 -19.72 15.46
C ASN A 808 23.25 -19.64 17.00
N ARG A 809 24.09 -20.48 17.60
CA ARG A 809 24.26 -20.58 19.07
C ARG A 809 24.92 -19.35 19.69
N LEU A 810 25.63 -18.53 18.90
CA LEU A 810 26.41 -17.40 19.43
C LEU A 810 25.54 -16.25 19.96
N LEU A 811 24.26 -16.22 19.59
CA LEU A 811 23.29 -15.22 20.06
C LEU A 811 22.47 -15.69 21.30
N TYR A 812 22.70 -16.91 21.81
CA TYR A 812 21.94 -17.47 22.94
C TYR A 812 22.50 -17.12 24.33
N GLY A 813 23.78 -16.72 24.44
CA GLY A 813 24.40 -16.36 25.72
C GLY A 813 24.42 -17.51 26.74
N ASN A 814 24.07 -17.22 28.01
CA ASN A 814 23.95 -18.18 29.13
C ASN A 814 22.49 -18.53 29.47
N ARG A 815 21.53 -18.30 28.57
CA ARG A 815 20.13 -18.71 28.83
C ARG A 815 20.01 -20.22 28.58
N PRO A 816 19.33 -20.98 29.47
CA PRO A 816 19.13 -22.40 29.28
C PRO A 816 18.43 -22.67 27.95
N ASP A 817 18.88 -23.72 27.29
CA ASP A 817 18.37 -24.16 26.01
C ASP A 817 16.91 -24.64 26.20
N PRO A 818 15.92 -24.20 25.39
CA PRO A 818 14.63 -24.87 25.36
C PRO A 818 14.74 -26.37 25.04
N GLU A 819 15.84 -26.79 24.41
CA GLU A 819 16.13 -28.17 23.98
C GLU A 819 17.20 -28.89 24.82
N GLU A 820 17.62 -28.37 25.99
CA GLU A 820 18.55 -29.10 26.88
C GLU A 820 17.95 -30.37 27.51
N GLN A 821 16.78 -30.82 27.05
CA GLN A 821 16.15 -32.09 27.42
C GLN A 821 16.18 -33.17 26.34
N THR A 822 16.76 -32.92 25.15
CA THR A 822 16.85 -33.94 24.10
C THR A 822 18.22 -34.00 23.44
N GLU A 823 19.01 -35.01 23.82
CA GLU A 823 20.20 -35.41 23.08
C GLU A 823 19.81 -35.77 21.63
N GLY A 824 20.30 -34.99 20.64
CA GLY A 824 20.19 -35.35 19.22
C GLY A 824 19.85 -34.24 18.22
N ALA A 825 19.47 -33.02 18.64
CA ALA A 825 19.01 -32.00 17.69
C ALA A 825 20.14 -31.11 17.12
N SER A 826 20.66 -31.46 15.94
CA SER A 826 21.51 -30.58 15.11
C SER A 826 20.67 -29.54 14.35
N GLY A 827 20.01 -28.59 15.03
CA GLY A 827 19.07 -27.73 14.30
C GLY A 827 18.43 -26.49 14.96
N LEU A 828 19.12 -25.75 15.83
CA LEU A 828 18.51 -24.54 16.44
C LEU A 828 18.08 -23.46 15.41
N ALA A 829 16.86 -22.93 15.57
CA ALA A 829 16.27 -21.90 14.72
C ALA A 829 16.96 -20.51 14.83
N LYS A 830 16.90 -19.69 13.77
CA LYS A 830 17.46 -18.31 13.77
C LYS A 830 16.76 -17.44 14.82
N ARG A 831 17.50 -16.93 15.82
CA ARG A 831 17.04 -15.87 16.73
C ARG A 831 16.92 -14.53 16.00
N ARG A 832 15.69 -14.16 15.63
CA ARG A 832 15.36 -12.85 15.02
C ARG A 832 15.12 -11.76 16.06
N ASP A 833 15.27 -12.07 17.34
CA ASP A 833 15.02 -11.20 18.49
C ASP A 833 16.23 -10.38 18.93
N ASP A 834 17.40 -10.57 18.32
CA ASP A 834 18.61 -9.76 18.50
C ASP A 834 19.10 -9.20 17.16
N HIS A 835 19.20 -7.87 17.02
CA HIS A 835 19.62 -7.19 15.79
C HIS A 835 21.03 -7.58 15.29
N ARG A 836 21.91 -8.13 16.14
CA ARG A 836 23.27 -8.57 15.77
C ARG A 836 23.29 -9.74 14.80
N HIS A 837 22.17 -10.45 14.61
CA HIS A 837 22.08 -11.50 13.60
C HIS A 837 22.36 -10.99 12.18
N HIS A 838 22.09 -9.71 11.88
CA HIS A 838 22.43 -9.11 10.58
C HIS A 838 23.94 -9.04 10.35
N ALA A 839 24.72 -8.75 11.39
CA ALA A 839 26.18 -8.76 11.27
C ALA A 839 26.72 -10.19 11.10
N LEU A 840 26.10 -11.16 11.76
CA LEU A 840 26.40 -12.57 11.58
C LEU A 840 26.09 -13.05 10.15
N ASP A 841 24.96 -12.62 9.58
CA ASP A 841 24.64 -12.88 8.18
C ASP A 841 25.70 -12.23 7.26
N ALA A 842 26.12 -10.99 7.52
CA ALA A 842 27.20 -10.33 6.78
C ALA A 842 28.54 -11.08 6.83
N VAL A 843 28.90 -11.68 7.98
CA VAL A 843 30.09 -12.54 8.08
C VAL A 843 29.96 -13.73 7.13
N VAL A 844 28.84 -14.46 7.19
CA VAL A 844 28.58 -15.64 6.34
C VAL A 844 28.60 -15.28 4.86
N ILE A 845 27.97 -14.15 4.49
CA ILE A 845 27.98 -13.61 3.14
C ILE A 845 29.43 -13.36 2.67
N GLY A 846 30.25 -12.74 3.51
CA GLY A 846 31.62 -12.36 3.17
C GLY A 846 32.56 -13.54 2.93
N VAL A 847 32.37 -14.65 3.64
CA VAL A 847 33.19 -15.87 3.49
C VAL A 847 32.67 -16.83 2.41
N THR A 848 31.48 -16.57 1.86
CA THR A 848 30.89 -17.44 0.82
C THR A 848 31.50 -17.15 -0.55
N THR A 849 31.97 -18.20 -1.24
CA THR A 849 32.64 -18.09 -2.55
C THR A 849 31.72 -18.45 -3.73
N PRO A 850 31.98 -17.95 -4.95
CA PRO A 850 31.22 -18.35 -6.15
C PRO A 850 31.29 -19.85 -6.45
N ALA A 851 32.44 -20.49 -6.22
CA ALA A 851 32.61 -21.93 -6.40
C ALA A 851 31.73 -22.73 -5.44
N LEU A 852 31.63 -22.29 -4.18
CA LEU A 852 30.72 -22.88 -3.20
C LEU A 852 29.26 -22.71 -3.62
N LEU A 853 28.88 -21.51 -4.07
CA LEU A 853 27.53 -21.23 -4.56
C LEU A 853 27.17 -22.12 -5.77
N LYS A 854 28.08 -22.27 -6.72
CA LYS A 854 27.89 -23.13 -7.90
C LYS A 854 27.71 -24.59 -7.47
N ARG A 855 28.60 -25.13 -6.63
CA ARG A 855 28.50 -26.51 -6.10
C ARG A 855 27.17 -26.78 -5.37
N VAL A 856 26.69 -25.83 -4.57
CA VAL A 856 25.40 -25.97 -3.87
C VAL A 856 24.21 -25.84 -4.83
N SER A 857 24.33 -25.00 -5.86
CA SER A 857 23.29 -24.82 -6.89
C SER A 857 23.17 -26.01 -7.83
N ASP A 858 24.28 -26.67 -8.14
CA ASP A 858 24.35 -27.80 -9.08
C ASP A 858 23.88 -29.13 -8.44
N ALA A 859 23.78 -29.19 -7.11
CA ALA A 859 23.25 -30.34 -6.40
C ALA A 859 21.74 -30.53 -6.67
N ALA A 860 21.39 -31.75 -7.12
CA ALA A 860 20.07 -32.11 -7.65
C ALA A 860 18.96 -32.15 -6.58
N ASP A 861 19.27 -32.66 -5.39
CA ASP A 861 18.34 -32.82 -4.27
C ASP A 861 18.89 -32.21 -2.96
N GLN A 862 18.03 -32.14 -1.95
CA GLN A 862 18.33 -31.52 -0.65
C GLN A 862 19.35 -32.35 0.17
N GLU A 863 19.33 -33.67 0.05
CA GLU A 863 20.22 -34.58 0.79
C GLU A 863 21.67 -34.45 0.31
N THR A 864 21.86 -34.36 -1.01
CA THR A 864 23.15 -34.08 -1.65
C THR A 864 23.69 -32.71 -1.25
N ARG A 865 22.82 -31.70 -1.12
CA ARG A 865 23.21 -30.38 -0.60
C ARG A 865 23.66 -30.45 0.85
N ASP A 866 22.91 -31.16 1.69
CA ASP A 866 23.23 -31.28 3.10
C ASP A 866 24.56 -32.05 3.31
N ARG A 867 24.81 -33.13 2.56
CA ARG A 867 26.10 -33.86 2.55
C ARG A 867 27.28 -33.00 2.07
N LEU A 868 27.08 -32.19 1.03
CA LEU A 868 28.11 -31.24 0.55
C LEU A 868 28.46 -30.22 1.63
N ILE A 869 27.45 -29.74 2.35
CA ILE A 869 27.61 -28.74 3.40
C ILE A 869 28.25 -29.35 4.65
N GLU A 870 27.94 -30.61 4.96
CA GLU A 870 28.52 -31.35 6.08
C GLU A 870 30.05 -31.46 5.96
N LYS A 871 30.58 -31.62 4.74
CA LYS A 871 32.02 -31.74 4.47
C LYS A 871 32.75 -30.39 4.30
N LEU A 872 32.08 -29.25 4.47
CA LEU A 872 32.72 -27.94 4.32
C LEU A 872 33.68 -27.63 5.48
N PRO A 873 34.94 -27.22 5.21
CA PRO A 873 35.84 -26.72 6.23
C PRO A 873 35.36 -25.37 6.77
N PHE A 874 35.93 -24.96 7.91
CA PHE A 874 35.82 -23.58 8.36
C PHE A 874 36.59 -22.64 7.42
N PRO A 875 36.17 -21.36 7.28
CA PRO A 875 36.85 -20.40 6.42
C PRO A 875 38.34 -20.19 6.76
N TRP A 876 38.68 -20.19 8.05
CA TRP A 876 40.04 -20.19 8.58
C TRP A 876 40.07 -20.83 9.97
N GLU A 877 41.27 -21.13 10.47
CA GLU A 877 41.47 -21.67 11.82
C GLU A 877 40.98 -20.68 12.89
N GLY A 878 40.20 -21.14 13.88
CA GLY A 878 39.63 -20.26 14.92
C GLY A 878 38.47 -19.36 14.45
N PHE A 879 37.96 -19.52 13.23
CA PHE A 879 36.85 -18.70 12.68
C PHE A 879 35.68 -18.50 13.64
N ARG A 880 35.18 -19.60 14.22
CA ARG A 880 34.00 -19.55 15.10
C ARG A 880 34.30 -18.79 16.41
N ASP A 881 35.48 -18.99 16.97
CA ASP A 881 35.90 -18.34 18.22
C ASP A 881 36.10 -16.84 18.02
N GLU A 882 36.64 -16.46 16.86
CA GLU A 882 36.75 -15.05 16.49
C GLU A 882 35.35 -14.41 16.37
N VAL A 883 34.40 -15.06 15.69
CA VAL A 883 33.01 -14.57 15.59
C VAL A 883 32.36 -14.50 16.98
N ASP A 884 32.56 -15.51 17.83
CA ASP A 884 32.02 -15.52 19.20
C ASP A 884 32.60 -14.39 20.06
N SER A 885 33.88 -14.07 19.89
CA SER A 885 34.53 -12.97 20.61
C SER A 885 33.85 -11.61 20.34
N TRP A 886 33.42 -11.37 19.09
CA TRP A 886 32.65 -10.20 18.70
C TRP A 886 31.21 -10.22 19.24
N MET A 887 30.64 -11.40 19.50
CA MET A 887 29.28 -11.56 20.00
C MET A 887 29.18 -11.53 21.54
N ARG A 888 30.21 -12.00 22.28
CA ARG A 888 30.11 -12.25 23.74
C ARG A 888 30.83 -11.24 24.65
N ARG A 889 31.97 -10.63 24.29
CA ARG A 889 32.83 -9.99 25.31
C ARG A 889 32.58 -8.48 25.53
N LEU A 890 32.41 -8.15 26.82
CA LEU A 890 32.28 -6.81 27.42
C LEU A 890 33.63 -6.23 27.89
N ALA A 891 34.75 -6.95 27.78
CA ALA A 891 35.96 -6.65 28.55
C ALA A 891 37.03 -5.79 27.84
N GLU A 892 36.98 -5.54 26.52
CA GLU A 892 38.10 -4.89 25.80
C GLU A 892 37.65 -3.95 24.65
N GLY A 893 36.54 -3.23 24.80
CA GLY A 893 36.12 -2.22 23.79
C GLY A 893 35.64 -2.77 22.43
N ARG A 894 35.62 -4.08 22.21
CA ARG A 894 35.18 -4.76 20.96
C ARG A 894 33.68 -5.11 20.93
N ARG A 895 32.80 -4.24 21.42
CA ARG A 895 31.35 -4.49 21.44
C ARG A 895 30.66 -3.97 20.19
N ILE A 896 29.80 -4.80 19.57
CA ILE A 896 28.85 -4.32 18.55
C ILE A 896 27.80 -3.44 19.25
N ALA A 897 27.94 -2.12 19.16
CA ALA A 897 26.85 -1.21 19.46
C ALA A 897 25.98 -1.03 18.21
N VAL A 898 24.74 -1.50 18.27
CA VAL A 898 23.78 -1.33 17.18
C VAL A 898 23.55 0.17 16.94
N SER A 899 23.90 0.63 15.74
CA SER A 899 23.74 2.02 15.33
C SER A 899 22.29 2.25 14.89
N TYR A 900 21.56 3.13 15.57
CA TYR A 900 20.22 3.51 15.16
C TYR A 900 20.24 4.85 14.43
N LYS A 901 19.45 5.00 13.36
CA LYS A 901 19.22 6.31 12.76
C LYS A 901 18.42 7.17 13.76
N PRO A 902 18.97 8.30 14.24
CA PRO A 902 18.22 9.22 15.07
C PRO A 902 17.05 9.81 14.27
N ASP A 903 15.95 10.07 14.97
CA ASP A 903 14.75 10.68 14.40
C ASP A 903 14.38 11.94 15.17
N HIS A 904 15.12 13.01 14.90
CA HIS A 904 14.98 14.31 15.57
C HIS A 904 14.14 15.30 14.74
N GLY A 905 13.58 14.85 13.62
CA GLY A 905 12.83 15.70 12.70
C GLY A 905 11.51 16.18 13.31
N VAL A 906 11.16 17.44 13.05
CA VAL A 906 9.85 18.01 13.42
C VAL A 906 8.74 17.65 12.42
N GLN A 907 8.97 16.64 11.58
CA GLN A 907 8.08 16.25 10.49
C GLN A 907 7.27 15.04 10.96
N GLY A 908 5.97 15.22 11.17
CA GLY A 908 5.11 14.16 11.67
C GLY A 908 3.65 14.57 11.67
N LYS A 909 2.80 13.74 12.29
CA LYS A 909 1.40 14.08 12.49
C LYS A 909 1.31 15.08 13.64
N LEU A 910 0.81 16.28 13.35
CA LEU A 910 0.70 17.34 14.37
C LEU A 910 -0.42 17.03 15.38
N HIS A 911 -1.57 16.60 14.87
CA HIS A 911 -2.75 16.30 15.68
C HIS A 911 -3.60 15.22 15.02
N GLU A 912 -4.48 14.61 15.81
CA GLU A 912 -5.48 13.65 15.33
C GLU A 912 -6.47 14.31 14.35
N GLU A 913 -7.04 13.52 13.44
CA GLU A 913 -7.96 14.04 12.41
C GLU A 913 -9.32 14.47 12.98
N THR A 914 -9.70 13.89 14.12
CA THR A 914 -11.00 14.16 14.74
C THR A 914 -10.97 15.53 15.42
N ALA A 915 -11.85 16.42 14.96
CA ALA A 915 -12.09 17.70 15.61
C ALA A 915 -13.22 17.59 16.64
N TYR A 916 -12.96 18.15 17.82
CA TYR A 916 -13.87 18.20 18.96
C TYR A 916 -14.43 19.62 19.14
N GLY A 917 -15.63 19.73 19.70
CA GLY A 917 -16.18 21.01 20.13
C GLY A 917 -15.80 21.31 21.59
N PRO A 918 -15.75 22.60 21.99
CA PRO A 918 -15.67 22.97 23.39
C PRO A 918 -16.94 22.54 24.15
N VAL A 919 -16.74 22.11 25.39
CA VAL A 919 -17.80 22.19 26.40
C VAL A 919 -17.79 23.64 26.90
N ARG A 920 -18.80 24.44 26.52
CA ARG A 920 -18.96 25.80 27.08
C ARG A 920 -19.52 25.65 28.50
N ASN A 921 -18.87 26.30 29.46
CA ASN A 921 -19.17 26.35 30.89
C ASN A 921 -20.67 26.13 31.20
N ASP A 922 -21.00 24.98 31.80
CA ASP A 922 -22.10 24.90 32.76
C ASP A 922 -21.49 25.28 34.12
N PRO A 923 -21.78 26.46 34.68
CA PRO A 923 -21.35 26.80 36.02
C PRO A 923 -22.12 25.89 36.97
N GLY A 924 -21.52 24.78 37.38
CA GLY A 924 -22.06 23.92 38.43
C GLY A 924 -21.81 22.42 38.32
N LYS A 925 -21.54 21.85 37.13
CA LYS A 925 -21.24 20.41 36.97
C LYS A 925 -20.84 20.10 35.52
N SER A 926 -19.56 20.11 35.21
CA SER A 926 -19.06 19.21 34.17
C SER A 926 -17.91 18.44 34.78
N GLU A 927 -18.14 17.16 35.07
CA GLU A 927 -17.28 16.18 35.75
C GLU A 927 -15.87 16.01 35.12
N GLY A 928 -15.06 17.08 35.10
CA GLY A 928 -13.73 17.09 34.50
C GLY A 928 -13.67 16.91 32.97
N HIS A 929 -14.77 17.08 32.24
CA HIS A 929 -14.82 16.95 30.77
C HIS A 929 -14.59 18.28 30.05
N ASN A 930 -13.69 18.30 29.06
CA ASN A 930 -13.35 19.50 28.30
C ASN A 930 -13.76 19.42 26.81
N LEU A 931 -14.06 18.24 26.26
CA LEU A 931 -14.37 18.05 24.83
C LEU A 931 -15.76 17.44 24.59
N VAL A 932 -16.37 17.77 23.43
CA VAL A 932 -17.58 17.10 22.92
C VAL A 932 -17.42 16.63 21.47
N TYR A 933 -17.92 15.43 21.15
CA TYR A 933 -17.99 14.91 19.78
C TYR A 933 -19.34 14.23 19.52
N ARG A 934 -19.58 13.77 18.27
CA ARG A 934 -20.84 13.12 17.88
C ARG A 934 -20.61 11.70 17.40
N LYS A 935 -21.42 10.76 17.88
CA LYS A 935 -21.39 9.34 17.47
C LYS A 935 -22.77 8.90 16.97
N PRO A 936 -22.87 8.06 15.91
CA PRO A 936 -24.15 7.48 15.50
C PRO A 936 -24.81 6.69 16.62
N VAL A 937 -26.12 6.81 16.76
CA VAL A 937 -26.87 6.13 17.85
C VAL A 937 -26.64 4.62 17.80
N ARG A 938 -26.72 4.02 16.60
CA ARG A 938 -26.47 2.59 16.36
C ARG A 938 -25.06 2.10 16.74
N ASP A 939 -24.10 3.00 16.90
CA ASP A 939 -22.69 2.67 17.17
C ASP A 939 -22.31 2.94 18.65
N LEU A 940 -23.26 3.38 19.49
CA LEU A 940 -23.00 3.65 20.92
C LEU A 940 -22.69 2.35 21.69
N THR A 941 -21.76 2.45 22.64
CA THR A 941 -21.48 1.42 23.65
C THR A 941 -22.10 1.82 24.99
N PHE A 942 -22.17 0.91 25.97
CA PHE A 942 -22.65 1.26 27.32
C PHE A 942 -21.87 2.44 27.94
N ASN A 943 -20.54 2.43 27.83
CA ASN A 943 -19.69 3.54 28.28
C ASN A 943 -19.95 4.86 27.54
N ASP A 944 -20.42 4.78 26.28
CA ASP A 944 -20.78 5.96 25.51
C ASP A 944 -22.11 6.55 25.97
N ILE A 945 -23.07 5.70 26.37
CA ILE A 945 -24.37 6.14 26.90
C ILE A 945 -24.14 7.00 28.13
N ASP A 946 -23.29 6.56 29.06
CA ASP A 946 -22.99 7.29 30.30
C ASP A 946 -22.35 8.67 30.02
N ARG A 947 -21.68 8.81 28.88
CA ARG A 947 -21.03 10.05 28.42
C ARG A 947 -21.90 10.92 27.53
N ILE A 948 -23.15 10.55 27.24
CA ILE A 948 -24.06 11.39 26.45
C ILE A 948 -24.20 12.73 27.15
N ARG A 949 -23.90 13.82 26.44
CA ARG A 949 -23.89 15.17 27.02
C ARG A 949 -25.26 15.60 27.55
N ASP A 950 -26.33 15.22 26.85
CA ASP A 950 -27.70 15.59 27.20
C ASP A 950 -28.27 14.61 28.24
N PRO A 951 -28.63 15.06 29.46
CA PRO A 951 -29.14 14.19 30.51
C PRO A 951 -30.44 13.48 30.16
N LEU A 952 -31.34 14.10 29.38
CA LEU A 952 -32.61 13.48 28.98
C LEU A 952 -32.35 12.29 28.06
N TRP A 953 -31.52 12.49 27.04
CA TRP A 953 -31.12 11.41 26.13
C TRP A 953 -30.30 10.33 26.84
N ARG A 954 -29.45 10.71 27.80
CA ARG A 954 -28.70 9.78 28.64
C ARG A 954 -29.63 8.90 29.45
N ASN A 955 -30.58 9.49 30.18
CA ASN A 955 -31.49 8.75 31.05
C ASN A 955 -32.42 7.83 30.26
N ALA A 956 -33.00 8.32 29.16
CA ALA A 956 -33.87 7.53 28.30
C ALA A 956 -33.14 6.30 27.72
N LEU A 957 -31.90 6.47 27.25
CA LEU A 957 -31.09 5.36 26.76
C LEU A 957 -30.59 4.43 27.87
N SER A 958 -30.25 4.96 29.05
CA SER A 958 -29.88 4.14 30.20
C SER A 958 -31.04 3.27 30.66
N GLN A 959 -32.27 3.79 30.69
CA GLN A 959 -33.48 3.02 31.01
C GLN A 959 -33.76 1.95 29.93
N ALA A 960 -33.74 2.35 28.66
CA ALA A 960 -33.96 1.42 27.55
C ALA A 960 -32.91 0.28 27.47
N THR A 961 -31.75 0.47 28.10
CA THR A 961 -30.64 -0.50 28.09
C THR A 961 -30.31 -1.10 29.46
N ALA A 962 -31.11 -0.80 30.49
CA ALA A 962 -30.83 -1.21 31.87
C ALA A 962 -30.74 -2.74 32.02
N GLY A 963 -31.68 -3.47 31.40
CA GLY A 963 -31.72 -4.93 31.44
C GLY A 963 -30.57 -5.63 30.69
N LEU A 964 -29.70 -4.88 30.01
CA LEU A 964 -28.59 -5.42 29.23
C LEU A 964 -27.22 -5.25 29.93
N ARG A 965 -27.16 -4.53 31.06
CA ARG A 965 -25.90 -4.22 31.77
C ARG A 965 -25.53 -5.32 32.76
N PHE A 966 -24.22 -5.58 32.89
CA PHE A 966 -23.69 -6.40 33.98
C PHE A 966 -23.74 -5.62 35.30
N ASP A 967 -24.10 -6.27 36.40
CA ASP A 967 -24.08 -5.68 37.73
C ASP A 967 -22.64 -5.55 38.26
N GLU A 968 -22.07 -4.35 38.12
CA GLU A 968 -20.70 -4.03 38.54
C GLU A 968 -20.49 -4.17 40.06
N SER A 969 -21.55 -4.09 40.87
CA SER A 969 -21.46 -4.17 42.33
C SER A 969 -20.86 -5.50 42.81
N LEU A 970 -21.17 -6.60 42.10
CA LEU A 970 -20.63 -7.93 42.34
C LEU A 970 -19.10 -7.96 42.20
N LEU A 971 -18.59 -7.33 41.12
CA LEU A 971 -17.17 -7.30 40.83
C LEU A 971 -16.40 -6.37 41.79
N ASP A 972 -16.99 -5.26 42.18
CA ASP A 972 -16.37 -4.33 43.12
C ASP A 972 -16.32 -4.90 44.55
N ALA A 973 -17.36 -5.59 45.00
CA ALA A 973 -17.34 -6.36 46.25
C ALA A 973 -16.23 -7.42 46.24
N ALA A 974 -16.02 -8.13 45.13
CA ALA A 974 -14.94 -9.11 45.00
C ALA A 974 -13.54 -8.48 45.01
N LYS A 975 -13.35 -7.32 44.37
CA LYS A 975 -12.09 -6.56 44.46
C LYS A 975 -11.82 -6.06 45.88
N GLY A 976 -12.86 -5.60 46.60
CA GLY A 976 -12.77 -5.20 48.00
C GLY A 976 -12.27 -6.35 48.88
N ARG A 977 -12.85 -7.54 48.72
CA ARG A 977 -12.39 -8.77 49.40
C ARG A 977 -10.94 -9.13 49.05
N LEU A 978 -10.52 -8.98 47.78
CA LEU A 978 -9.12 -9.20 47.38
C LEU A 978 -8.16 -8.19 48.02
N ALA A 979 -8.56 -6.92 48.14
CA ALA A 979 -7.75 -5.91 48.81
C ALA A 979 -7.64 -6.20 50.32
N GLN A 980 -8.71 -6.66 50.95
CA GLN A 980 -8.71 -7.10 52.35
C GLN A 980 -7.81 -8.33 52.57
N ALA A 981 -7.91 -9.34 51.71
CA ALA A 981 -7.06 -10.53 51.77
C ALA A 981 -5.56 -10.21 51.57
N ARG A 982 -5.23 -9.23 50.71
CA ARG A 982 -3.84 -8.77 50.55
C ARG A 982 -3.28 -8.10 51.81
N ARG A 983 -4.14 -7.46 52.60
CA ARG A 983 -3.76 -6.83 53.87
C ARG A 983 -3.59 -7.85 55.00
N SER A 984 -4.28 -8.99 54.95
CA SER A 984 -4.17 -10.04 55.98
C SER A 984 -2.95 -10.95 55.81
N GLY A 985 -2.26 -10.91 54.66
CA GLY A 985 -1.07 -11.75 54.41
C GLY A 985 -1.35 -13.24 54.15
N ASP A 986 -2.61 -13.67 54.23
CA ASP A 986 -3.03 -15.06 53.99
C ASP A 986 -3.01 -15.41 52.49
N ALA A 987 -2.03 -16.23 52.11
CA ALA A 987 -1.82 -16.67 50.72
C ALA A 987 -3.03 -17.43 50.13
N VAL A 988 -3.76 -18.19 50.94
CA VAL A 988 -4.93 -18.98 50.51
C VAL A 988 -6.13 -18.05 50.27
N ALA A 989 -6.37 -17.11 51.20
CA ALA A 989 -7.42 -16.10 51.03
C ALA A 989 -7.16 -15.20 49.82
N VAL A 990 -5.90 -14.79 49.59
CA VAL A 990 -5.52 -14.01 48.40
C VAL A 990 -5.77 -14.80 47.11
N SER A 991 -5.41 -16.08 47.09
CA SER A 991 -5.64 -16.96 45.93
C SER A 991 -7.13 -17.11 45.62
N ARG A 992 -7.96 -17.39 46.63
CA ARG A 992 -9.43 -17.54 46.48
C ARG A 992 -10.10 -16.24 46.02
N ALA A 993 -9.76 -15.10 46.64
CA ALA A 993 -10.32 -13.81 46.24
C ALA A 993 -9.87 -13.41 44.82
N ARG A 994 -8.65 -13.78 44.40
CA ARG A 994 -8.15 -13.55 43.05
C ARG A 994 -8.88 -14.42 42.01
N ALA A 995 -9.17 -15.68 42.34
CA ALA A 995 -9.96 -16.57 41.50
C ALA A 995 -11.39 -16.04 41.31
N GLU A 996 -12.03 -15.55 42.38
CA GLU A 996 -13.37 -14.97 42.30
C GLU A 996 -13.43 -13.70 41.44
N VAL A 997 -12.43 -12.80 41.57
CA VAL A 997 -12.30 -11.63 40.68
C VAL A 997 -12.09 -12.06 39.23
N ALA A 998 -11.33 -13.13 38.97
CA ALA A 998 -11.12 -13.66 37.63
C ALA A 998 -12.42 -14.24 37.05
N ARG A 999 -13.19 -14.99 37.84
CA ARG A 999 -14.50 -15.55 37.46
C ARG A 999 -15.49 -14.46 37.09
N LEU A 1000 -15.67 -13.44 37.95
CA LEU A 1000 -16.58 -12.32 37.70
C LEU A 1000 -16.14 -11.46 36.50
N LYS A 1001 -14.83 -11.30 36.27
CA LYS A 1001 -14.33 -10.70 35.02
C LYS A 1001 -14.68 -11.52 33.78
N GLY A 1002 -14.63 -12.85 33.89
CA GLY A 1002 -15.10 -13.77 32.86
C GLY A 1002 -16.58 -13.60 32.55
N LEU A 1003 -17.41 -13.61 33.60
CA LEU A 1003 -18.87 -13.44 33.49
C LEU A 1003 -19.22 -12.08 32.87
N LYS A 1004 -18.62 -10.98 33.34
CA LYS A 1004 -18.80 -9.64 32.76
C LYS A 1004 -18.47 -9.60 31.26
N LYS A 1005 -17.37 -10.25 30.85
CA LYS A 1005 -16.97 -10.33 29.44
C LYS A 1005 -18.01 -11.08 28.61
N GLU A 1006 -18.58 -12.16 29.17
CA GLU A 1006 -19.61 -12.94 28.51
C GLU A 1006 -20.95 -12.19 28.41
N THR A 1007 -21.40 -11.56 29.50
CA THR A 1007 -22.58 -10.69 29.52
C THR A 1007 -22.47 -9.56 28.49
N HIS A 1008 -21.33 -8.86 28.44
CA HIS A 1008 -21.10 -7.82 27.44
C HIS A 1008 -21.12 -8.36 26.00
N LYS A 1009 -20.62 -9.57 25.77
CA LYS A 1009 -20.63 -10.20 24.44
C LYS A 1009 -22.06 -10.54 23.99
N ARG A 1010 -22.90 -11.05 24.90
CA ARG A 1010 -24.32 -11.34 24.64
C ARG A 1010 -25.12 -10.05 24.42
N ALA A 1011 -24.97 -9.07 25.30
CA ALA A 1011 -25.69 -7.80 25.27
C ALA A 1011 -25.37 -6.90 24.05
N ALA A 1012 -24.20 -7.05 23.42
CA ALA A 1012 -23.79 -6.17 22.32
C ALA A 1012 -24.71 -6.20 21.08
N LYS A 1013 -25.34 -7.36 20.78
CA LYS A 1013 -26.27 -7.50 19.64
C LYS A 1013 -27.62 -6.85 19.96
N GLU A 1014 -28.16 -7.13 21.14
CA GLU A 1014 -29.43 -6.58 21.63
C GLU A 1014 -29.34 -5.07 21.81
N LEU A 1015 -28.23 -4.58 22.38
CA LEU A 1015 -27.95 -3.16 22.51
C LEU A 1015 -28.06 -2.45 21.16
N ARG A 1016 -27.51 -3.03 20.08
CA ARG A 1016 -27.57 -2.41 18.76
C ARG A 1016 -29.00 -2.32 18.22
N LEU A 1017 -29.82 -3.35 18.42
CA LEU A 1017 -31.24 -3.34 18.00
C LEU A 1017 -32.01 -2.25 18.75
N VAL A 1018 -31.87 -2.19 20.07
CA VAL A 1018 -32.47 -1.15 20.92
C VAL A 1018 -32.03 0.24 20.47
N LEU A 1019 -30.75 0.43 20.16
CA LEU A 1019 -30.21 1.71 19.66
C LEU A 1019 -30.75 2.09 18.28
N GLU A 1020 -30.91 1.13 17.36
CA GLU A 1020 -31.47 1.37 16.01
C GLU A 1020 -32.96 1.72 16.08
N GLU A 1021 -33.72 1.04 16.93
CA GLU A 1021 -35.13 1.35 17.19
C GLU A 1021 -35.27 2.71 17.87
N PHE A 1022 -34.50 2.96 18.93
CA PHE A 1022 -34.49 4.24 19.63
C PHE A 1022 -34.20 5.40 18.68
N GLY A 1023 -33.18 5.27 17.82
CA GLY A 1023 -32.82 6.28 16.84
C GLY A 1023 -33.94 6.54 15.81
N ARG A 1024 -34.68 5.50 15.42
CA ARG A 1024 -35.82 5.58 14.49
C ARG A 1024 -37.02 6.26 15.14
N ALA A 1025 -37.44 5.79 16.31
CA ALA A 1025 -38.59 6.30 17.06
C ALA A 1025 -38.41 7.78 17.41
N ASN A 1026 -37.21 8.16 17.88
CA ASN A 1026 -36.91 9.52 18.30
C ASN A 1026 -36.41 10.43 17.17
N ARG A 1027 -36.28 9.91 15.94
CA ARG A 1027 -35.73 10.63 14.77
C ARG A 1027 -34.32 11.21 15.02
N VAL A 1028 -33.53 10.54 15.86
CA VAL A 1028 -32.15 10.94 16.21
C VAL A 1028 -31.15 10.02 15.52
N ARG A 1029 -30.28 10.61 14.67
CA ARG A 1029 -29.22 9.87 13.98
C ARG A 1029 -27.90 9.79 14.76
N ARG A 1030 -27.59 10.81 15.56
CA ARG A 1030 -26.32 10.97 16.26
C ARG A 1030 -26.54 11.73 17.57
N LEU A 1031 -25.86 11.31 18.63
CA LEU A 1031 -25.85 12.00 19.92
C LEU A 1031 -24.49 12.63 20.19
N ARG A 1032 -24.46 13.63 21.08
CA ARG A 1032 -23.24 14.31 21.54
C ARG A 1032 -22.69 13.61 22.77
N LEU A 1033 -21.39 13.32 22.78
CA LEU A 1033 -20.70 12.64 23.88
C LEU A 1033 -19.60 13.52 24.47
N LEU A 1034 -19.45 13.48 25.78
CA LEU A 1034 -18.39 14.14 26.54
C LEU A 1034 -17.09 13.32 26.50
N LYS A 1035 -15.95 14.02 26.49
CA LYS A 1035 -14.59 13.46 26.55
C LYS A 1035 -13.71 14.38 27.39
N THR A 1036 -12.80 13.80 28.17
CA THR A 1036 -11.68 14.51 28.80
C THR A 1036 -10.41 14.22 28.03
N ASP A 1037 -9.63 15.25 27.74
CA ASP A 1037 -8.34 15.13 27.08
C ASP A 1037 -7.43 16.31 27.49
N SER A 1038 -6.45 16.05 28.35
CA SER A 1038 -5.49 17.07 28.82
C SER A 1038 -4.55 17.55 27.72
N SER A 1039 -4.38 16.76 26.65
CA SER A 1039 -3.57 17.09 25.47
C SER A 1039 -4.35 17.86 24.39
N ALA A 1040 -5.57 18.30 24.70
CA ALA A 1040 -6.41 19.04 23.78
C ALA A 1040 -5.78 20.39 23.42
N VAL A 1041 -5.65 20.62 22.12
CA VAL A 1041 -5.17 21.86 21.53
C VAL A 1041 -6.37 22.64 21.01
N TRP A 1042 -6.48 23.88 21.46
CA TRP A 1042 -7.62 24.74 21.20
C TRP A 1042 -7.35 25.72 20.05
N PHE A 1043 -8.29 25.83 19.12
CA PHE A 1043 -8.25 26.79 18.03
C PHE A 1043 -9.21 27.96 18.32
N GLY A 1044 -8.62 29.16 18.41
CA GLY A 1044 -9.34 30.41 18.65
C GLY A 1044 -10.25 30.80 17.49
N ASN A 1045 -11.34 31.49 17.81
CA ASN A 1045 -12.21 32.13 16.83
C ASN A 1045 -11.76 33.58 16.64
N HIS A 1046 -11.14 33.89 15.50
CA HIS A 1046 -10.63 35.24 15.20
C HIS A 1046 -11.72 36.33 15.26
N ASP A 1047 -12.99 36.00 15.02
CA ASP A 1047 -14.07 36.99 14.87
C ASP A 1047 -14.97 37.17 16.10
N ARG A 1048 -14.92 36.25 17.10
CA ARG A 1048 -15.91 36.23 18.21
C ARG A 1048 -15.31 36.07 19.61
N GLY A 1049 -13.98 35.95 19.73
CA GLY A 1049 -13.34 35.55 20.98
C GLY A 1049 -13.65 34.08 21.36
N GLY A 1050 -12.80 33.50 22.20
CA GLY A 1050 -12.91 32.12 22.67
C GLY A 1050 -12.57 31.05 21.61
N PHE A 1051 -12.73 29.77 21.98
CA PHE A 1051 -12.38 28.63 21.13
C PHE A 1051 -13.58 28.08 20.36
N TYR A 1052 -13.38 27.67 19.10
CA TYR A 1052 -14.46 27.05 18.30
C TYR A 1052 -14.28 25.55 18.11
N LYS A 1053 -13.05 25.04 18.18
CA LYS A 1053 -12.71 23.62 18.06
C LYS A 1053 -11.46 23.28 18.87
N ALA A 1054 -11.34 22.00 19.21
CA ALA A 1054 -10.12 21.42 19.73
C ALA A 1054 -9.74 20.15 18.96
N VAL A 1055 -8.46 19.79 19.03
CA VAL A 1055 -7.91 18.53 18.50
C VAL A 1055 -7.00 17.90 19.56
N THR A 1056 -6.83 16.58 19.52
CA THR A 1056 -5.83 15.88 20.34
C THR A 1056 -4.47 15.96 19.67
N ALA A 1057 -3.42 16.34 20.39
CA ALA A 1057 -2.05 16.26 19.88
C ALA A 1057 -1.71 14.81 19.47
N ALA A 1058 -0.94 14.62 18.39
CA ALA A 1058 -0.66 13.28 17.88
C ALA A 1058 0.73 12.79 18.29
N ASP A 1059 1.76 13.04 17.50
CA ASP A 1059 3.08 12.47 17.74
C ASP A 1059 3.86 13.27 18.79
N ASN A 1060 4.58 12.56 19.68
CA ASN A 1060 5.55 13.14 20.59
C ASN A 1060 6.87 13.37 19.84
N HIS A 1061 7.47 14.56 19.95
CA HIS A 1061 8.76 14.86 19.32
C HIS A 1061 9.92 14.45 20.23
N ARG A 1062 9.92 14.95 21.47
CA ARG A 1062 10.96 14.67 22.47
C ARG A 1062 10.39 14.74 23.89
N ALA A 1063 11.13 14.19 24.84
CA ALA A 1063 11.03 14.56 26.24
C ALA A 1063 12.18 15.49 26.60
N GLU A 1064 11.86 16.63 27.21
CA GLU A 1064 12.84 17.49 27.87
C GLU A 1064 12.88 17.11 29.34
N VAL A 1065 14.02 16.61 29.79
CA VAL A 1065 14.25 16.33 31.20
C VAL A 1065 15.09 17.46 31.76
N PHE A 1066 14.71 17.98 32.92
CA PHE A 1066 15.34 19.12 33.56
C PHE A 1066 15.62 18.83 35.03
N ARG A 1067 16.64 19.51 35.56
CA ARG A 1067 17.03 19.47 36.98
C ARG A 1067 16.58 20.77 37.63
N ARG A 1068 15.80 20.66 38.69
CA ARG A 1068 15.35 21.78 39.52
C ARG A 1068 16.49 22.26 40.43
N VAL A 1069 16.29 23.41 41.06
CA VAL A 1069 17.25 24.03 41.99
C VAL A 1069 17.53 23.12 43.20
N ASP A 1070 16.54 22.35 43.65
CA ASP A 1070 16.66 21.37 44.74
C ASP A 1070 17.40 20.07 44.35
N GLY A 1071 17.92 19.99 43.11
CA GLY A 1071 18.58 18.81 42.56
C GLY A 1071 17.61 17.72 42.06
N SER A 1072 16.30 17.86 42.28
CA SER A 1072 15.31 16.91 41.80
C SER A 1072 15.09 17.01 40.28
N PHE A 1073 14.69 15.90 39.66
CA PHE A 1073 14.44 15.85 38.22
C PHE A 1073 12.95 15.97 37.89
N GLY A 1074 12.66 16.70 36.81
CA GLY A 1074 11.35 16.77 36.16
C GLY A 1074 11.45 16.45 34.68
N GLY A 1075 10.31 16.23 34.04
CA GLY A 1075 10.28 16.03 32.58
C GLY A 1075 8.99 16.52 31.96
N GLU A 1076 9.09 17.08 30.76
CA GLU A 1076 7.97 17.56 29.96
C GLU A 1076 8.03 16.98 28.55
N ILE A 1077 6.89 16.56 28.00
CA ILE A 1077 6.80 16.15 26.60
C ILE A 1077 6.64 17.38 25.73
N VAL A 1078 7.48 17.48 24.71
CA VAL A 1078 7.25 18.38 23.58
C VAL A 1078 6.65 17.58 22.44
N THR A 1079 5.41 17.90 22.04
CA THR A 1079 4.76 17.24 20.90
C THR A 1079 5.31 17.76 19.58
N VAL A 1080 5.09 17.04 18.47
CA VAL A 1080 5.47 17.54 17.13
C VAL A 1080 4.71 18.83 16.81
N LEU A 1081 3.48 18.99 17.30
CA LEU A 1081 2.75 20.25 17.15
C LEU A 1081 3.44 21.40 17.89
N ASP A 1082 3.84 21.19 19.15
CA ASP A 1082 4.52 22.20 19.94
C ASP A 1082 5.86 22.59 19.32
N ALA A 1083 6.64 21.62 18.85
CA ALA A 1083 7.92 21.86 18.17
C ALA A 1083 7.78 22.63 16.84
N ASN A 1084 6.60 22.66 16.22
CA ASN A 1084 6.31 23.43 15.01
C ASN A 1084 5.64 24.79 15.30
N ARG A 1085 5.36 25.14 16.55
CA ARG A 1085 4.81 26.45 16.90
C ARG A 1085 5.94 27.49 17.00
N PRO A 1086 5.86 28.61 16.27
CA PRO A 1086 6.81 29.69 16.41
C PRO A 1086 6.86 30.19 17.87
N GLY A 1087 8.05 30.33 18.43
CA GLY A 1087 8.26 30.87 19.79
C GLY A 1087 7.77 29.95 20.92
N PHE A 1088 7.48 28.67 20.67
CA PHE A 1088 7.07 27.75 21.73
C PHE A 1088 8.15 27.59 22.80
N LEU A 1089 7.76 27.79 24.05
CA LEU A 1089 8.53 27.46 25.24
C LEU A 1089 7.80 26.36 26.04
N PRO A 1090 8.51 25.32 26.49
CA PRO A 1090 7.97 24.34 27.44
C PRO A 1090 7.54 25.01 28.74
N ARG A 1091 6.47 24.51 29.36
CA ARG A 1091 5.91 25.07 30.60
C ARG A 1091 6.89 25.05 31.75
N TRP A 1092 7.74 24.03 31.83
CA TRP A 1092 8.69 23.87 32.92
C TRP A 1092 9.64 25.06 33.05
N ARG A 1093 9.94 25.77 31.95
CA ARG A 1093 10.81 26.96 31.97
C ARG A 1093 10.18 28.16 32.67
N GLU A 1094 8.85 28.23 32.68
CA GLU A 1094 8.09 29.27 33.38
C GLU A 1094 7.76 28.81 34.80
N GLU A 1095 7.32 27.55 34.97
CA GLU A 1095 6.87 27.01 36.25
C GLU A 1095 8.03 26.68 37.23
N ASN A 1096 9.27 26.53 36.75
CA ASN A 1096 10.42 26.16 37.57
C ASN A 1096 11.60 27.12 37.32
N PRO A 1097 11.52 28.39 37.79
CA PRO A 1097 12.60 29.36 37.60
C PRO A 1097 13.91 28.85 38.22
N GLY A 1098 15.01 28.96 37.46
CA GLY A 1098 16.34 28.45 37.85
C GLY A 1098 16.59 26.97 37.54
N ALA A 1099 15.58 26.22 37.06
CA ALA A 1099 15.81 24.86 36.58
C ALA A 1099 16.67 24.85 35.30
N VAL A 1100 17.53 23.86 35.16
CA VAL A 1100 18.44 23.70 34.01
C VAL A 1100 18.04 22.45 33.23
N LEU A 1101 18.00 22.58 31.90
CA LEU A 1101 17.76 21.44 31.01
C LEU A 1101 18.88 20.40 31.22
N TYR A 1102 18.50 19.17 31.51
CA TYR A 1102 19.42 18.05 31.64
C TYR A 1102 19.76 17.48 30.26
N ASP A 1103 18.76 17.02 29.51
CA ASP A 1103 18.92 16.59 28.11
C ASP A 1103 17.55 16.47 27.41
N CYS A 1104 17.59 16.36 26.08
CA CYS A 1104 16.47 16.05 25.21
C CYS A 1104 16.54 14.60 24.73
N PHE A 1105 15.52 13.82 25.05
CA PHE A 1105 15.41 12.42 24.66
C PHE A 1105 14.42 12.23 23.52
N PHE A 1106 14.91 11.62 22.44
CA PHE A 1106 14.16 11.28 21.25
C PHE A 1106 14.02 9.77 21.11
N LYS A 1107 13.06 9.35 20.29
CA LYS A 1107 12.95 7.94 19.89
C LYS A 1107 14.24 7.50 19.19
N ASN A 1108 14.66 6.28 19.51
CA ASN A 1108 15.91 5.64 19.07
C ASN A 1108 17.21 6.24 19.63
N ASP A 1109 17.15 7.23 20.51
CA ASP A 1109 18.33 7.61 21.26
C ASP A 1109 18.79 6.43 22.13
N LEU A 1110 20.11 6.26 22.23
CA LEU A 1110 20.72 5.29 23.11
C LEU A 1110 21.06 5.97 24.44
N VAL A 1111 20.82 5.24 25.52
CA VAL A 1111 21.04 5.70 26.89
C VAL A 1111 21.81 4.65 27.68
N ARG A 1112 22.57 5.10 28.66
CA ARG A 1112 23.19 4.26 29.67
C ARG A 1112 22.58 4.58 31.02
N LEU A 1113 22.20 3.55 31.76
CA LEU A 1113 21.57 3.68 33.08
C LEU A 1113 21.85 2.44 33.94
N LEU A 1114 21.73 2.61 35.25
CA LEU A 1114 21.78 1.54 36.24
C LEU A 1114 20.46 0.77 36.23
N VAL A 1115 20.52 -0.54 35.98
CA VAL A 1115 19.39 -1.47 36.08
C VAL A 1115 19.84 -2.68 36.90
N ASP A 1116 19.19 -2.90 38.04
CA ASP A 1116 19.53 -3.98 38.99
C ASP A 1116 21.01 -3.92 39.41
N GLY A 1117 21.52 -2.73 39.72
CA GLY A 1117 22.91 -2.50 40.15
C GLY A 1117 23.97 -2.61 39.06
N ARG A 1118 23.58 -2.83 37.78
CA ARG A 1118 24.52 -2.92 36.65
C ARG A 1118 24.24 -1.85 35.62
N GLU A 1119 25.30 -1.24 35.07
CA GLU A 1119 25.14 -0.34 33.93
C GLU A 1119 24.69 -1.11 32.68
N ARG A 1120 23.61 -0.65 32.05
CA ARG A 1120 23.08 -1.22 30.81
C ARG A 1120 22.95 -0.15 29.74
N THR A 1121 23.25 -0.53 28.51
CA THR A 1121 22.99 0.30 27.33
C THR A 1121 21.65 -0.07 26.72
N MET A 1122 20.72 0.88 26.70
CA MET A 1122 19.33 0.70 26.29
C MET A 1122 18.96 1.73 25.21
N ARG A 1123 17.86 1.47 24.51
CA ARG A 1123 17.27 2.33 23.48
C ARG A 1123 15.96 2.92 23.98
N VAL A 1124 15.74 4.20 23.72
CA VAL A 1124 14.44 4.87 23.90
C VAL A 1124 13.47 4.39 22.82
N VAL A 1125 12.43 3.66 23.22
CA VAL A 1125 11.44 3.06 22.30
C VAL A 1125 10.21 3.93 22.16
N SER A 1126 9.72 4.49 23.27
CA SER A 1126 8.64 5.46 23.27
C SER A 1126 8.75 6.42 24.47
N ILE A 1127 8.11 7.57 24.33
CA ILE A 1127 8.16 8.70 25.28
C ILE A 1127 6.78 8.87 25.91
N TRP A 1128 6.72 8.88 27.24
CA TRP A 1128 5.49 8.98 28.02
C TRP A 1128 5.57 10.17 28.99
N GLU A 1129 4.42 10.60 29.51
CA GLU A 1129 4.30 11.86 30.26
C GLU A 1129 5.21 11.94 31.49
N LYS A 1130 5.49 10.81 32.13
CA LYS A 1130 6.31 10.74 33.37
C LYS A 1130 7.57 9.89 33.25
N ARG A 1131 7.80 9.25 32.10
CA ARG A 1131 8.84 8.23 31.96
C ARG A 1131 9.22 7.93 30.51
N LEU A 1132 10.43 7.41 30.33
CA LEU A 1132 10.84 6.77 29.07
C LEU A 1132 10.53 5.26 29.10
N GLN A 1133 10.09 4.71 27.97
CA GLN A 1133 10.01 3.27 27.76
C GLN A 1133 11.27 2.79 27.02
N LEU A 1134 12.01 1.88 27.63
CA LEU A 1134 13.33 1.43 27.19
C LEU A 1134 13.36 -0.07 26.89
N ALA A 1135 14.22 -0.47 25.95
CA ALA A 1135 14.59 -1.86 25.69
C ALA A 1135 16.10 -1.97 25.44
N GLY A 1136 16.68 -3.16 25.60
CA GLY A 1136 18.10 -3.37 25.29
C GLY A 1136 18.41 -2.94 23.86
N HIS A 1137 19.55 -2.29 23.63
CA HIS A 1137 19.87 -1.73 22.31
C HIS A 1137 20.07 -2.79 21.22
N THR A 1138 20.32 -4.05 21.58
CA THR A 1138 20.38 -5.18 20.64
C THR A 1138 19.01 -5.82 20.40
N GLU A 1139 18.00 -5.53 21.22
CA GLU A 1139 16.71 -6.23 21.20
C GLU A 1139 15.87 -5.84 19.96
N ALA A 1140 15.42 -6.86 19.23
CA ALA A 1140 14.54 -6.77 18.07
C ALA A 1140 13.16 -7.39 18.37
N ASN A 1141 12.19 -7.16 17.46
CA ASN A 1141 10.81 -7.68 17.53
C ASN A 1141 10.08 -7.38 18.86
N LEU A 1142 10.36 -6.22 19.45
CA LEU A 1142 9.93 -5.86 20.80
C LEU A 1142 8.41 -6.02 21.03
N SER A 1143 7.60 -5.51 20.11
CA SER A 1143 6.13 -5.52 20.25
C SER A 1143 5.52 -6.91 20.19
N GLU A 1144 6.15 -7.84 19.47
CA GLU A 1144 5.72 -9.25 19.41
C GLU A 1144 6.13 -9.95 20.70
N ARG A 1145 7.39 -9.83 21.10
CA ARG A 1145 7.93 -10.47 22.31
C ARG A 1145 7.30 -9.97 23.60
N TYR A 1146 6.91 -8.69 23.66
CA TYR A 1146 6.14 -8.17 24.79
C TYR A 1146 4.75 -8.83 24.88
N ARG A 1147 4.08 -9.07 23.74
CA ARG A 1147 2.78 -9.76 23.72
C ARG A 1147 2.90 -11.21 24.16
N LEU A 1148 4.01 -11.88 23.83
CA LEU A 1148 4.32 -13.25 24.23
C LEU A 1148 4.86 -13.37 25.67
N GLY A 1149 5.08 -12.24 26.37
CA GLY A 1149 5.65 -12.24 27.73
C GLY A 1149 7.16 -12.48 27.80
N GLU A 1150 7.84 -12.64 26.66
CA GLU A 1150 9.28 -12.89 26.55
C GLU A 1150 10.15 -11.64 26.78
N LEU A 1151 9.55 -10.45 26.67
CA LEU A 1151 10.19 -9.16 26.93
C LEU A 1151 9.43 -8.43 28.02
N LYS A 1152 10.15 -7.88 28.99
CA LYS A 1152 9.63 -6.88 29.93
C LYS A 1152 10.22 -5.51 29.58
N TRP A 1153 9.36 -4.49 29.56
CA TRP A 1153 9.81 -3.12 29.36
C TRP A 1153 10.55 -2.62 30.59
N THR A 1154 11.66 -1.92 30.37
CA THR A 1154 12.28 -1.10 31.40
C THR A 1154 11.70 0.30 31.28
N PHE A 1155 11.35 0.91 32.42
CA PHE A 1155 10.84 2.26 32.46
C PHE A 1155 11.79 3.14 33.29
N ALA A 1156 12.15 4.30 32.76
CA ALA A 1156 12.91 5.31 33.49
C ALA A 1156 11.98 6.47 33.84
N ASP A 1157 11.55 6.56 35.11
CA ASP A 1157 10.76 7.69 35.63
C ASP A 1157 11.65 8.93 35.70
N TYR A 1158 11.20 10.06 35.16
CA TYR A 1158 11.97 11.30 35.09
C TYR A 1158 12.53 11.70 36.46
N ARG A 1159 11.75 11.50 37.54
CA ARG A 1159 12.15 11.86 38.91
C ARG A 1159 13.32 11.03 39.45
N LYS A 1160 13.58 9.86 38.85
CA LYS A 1160 14.63 8.92 39.26
C LYS A 1160 15.87 8.98 38.36
N PHE A 1161 16.01 9.99 37.50
CA PHE A 1161 17.14 10.03 36.55
C PHE A 1161 18.50 10.09 37.24
N GLY A 1162 18.60 10.80 38.37
CA GLY A 1162 19.79 10.82 39.23
C GLY A 1162 20.12 9.44 39.80
N GLU A 1163 19.14 8.76 40.43
CA GLU A 1163 19.29 7.39 40.98
C GLU A 1163 19.72 6.39 39.90
N LEU A 1164 19.13 6.50 38.70
CA LEU A 1164 19.42 5.64 37.56
C LEU A 1164 20.74 5.99 36.87
N ARG A 1165 21.40 7.09 37.22
CA ARG A 1165 22.58 7.65 36.52
C ARG A 1165 22.37 7.69 34.99
N LEU A 1166 21.15 8.04 34.58
CA LEU A 1166 20.73 7.91 33.19
C LEU A 1166 21.36 9.01 32.35
N ARG A 1167 22.13 8.63 31.35
CA ARG A 1167 22.80 9.55 30.42
C ARG A 1167 22.65 9.10 28.97
N LYS A 1168 22.68 10.06 28.05
CA LYS A 1168 22.57 9.80 26.61
C LYS A 1168 23.92 9.38 26.04
N LEU A 1169 23.91 8.40 25.14
CA LEU A 1169 25.08 7.95 24.38
C LEU A 1169 24.98 8.42 22.93
N SER A 1170 26.12 8.80 22.36
CA SER A 1170 26.24 9.05 20.92
C SER A 1170 26.85 7.83 20.24
N VAL A 1171 26.22 7.31 19.19
CA VAL A 1171 26.73 6.15 18.44
C VAL A 1171 26.85 6.49 16.96
N GLY A 1172 28.07 6.37 16.45
CA GLY A 1172 28.39 6.62 15.04
C GLY A 1172 27.76 5.60 14.08
N LEU A 1173 27.95 5.82 12.77
CA LEU A 1173 27.45 4.90 11.74
C LEU A 1173 28.07 3.50 11.84
N LEU A 1174 29.34 3.43 12.26
CA LEU A 1174 30.10 2.17 12.41
C LEU A 1174 29.94 1.54 13.80
N GLY A 1175 29.06 2.08 14.65
CA GLY A 1175 28.87 1.60 16.02
C GLY A 1175 29.92 2.08 17.02
N ASP A 1176 30.76 3.08 16.68
CA ASP A 1176 31.65 3.72 17.66
C ASP A 1176 30.79 4.45 18.72
N VAL A 1177 30.97 4.09 19.99
CA VAL A 1177 30.21 4.65 21.11
C VAL A 1177 31.01 5.76 21.78
N HIS A 1178 30.39 6.92 21.93
CA HIS A 1178 30.86 8.01 22.76
C HIS A 1178 29.95 8.13 24.00
N ASP A 1179 30.51 7.82 25.16
CA ASP A 1179 29.86 7.96 26.46
C ASP A 1179 30.43 9.20 27.16
N PRO A 1180 29.62 10.26 27.41
CA PRO A 1180 30.11 11.47 28.08
C PRO A 1180 30.47 11.26 29.55
N GLY A 1181 30.21 10.07 30.12
CA GLY A 1181 30.38 9.79 31.54
C GLY A 1181 29.17 10.21 32.37
N PRO A 1182 29.08 9.76 33.63
CA PRO A 1182 28.01 10.19 34.53
C PRO A 1182 28.03 11.72 34.70
N PRO A 1183 26.87 12.37 34.86
CA PRO A 1183 26.83 13.81 35.13
C PRO A 1183 27.71 14.13 36.35
N SER A 1184 28.54 15.16 36.27
CA SER A 1184 29.22 15.70 37.45
C SER A 1184 28.16 16.09 38.47
N ALA A 1185 28.36 15.63 39.72
CA ALA A 1185 27.42 15.81 40.84
C ALA A 1185 26.96 17.27 40.98
#